data_AF-A0A2L2YLZ1-F1
#
_entry.id   AF-A0A2L2YLZ1-F1
#
_cell.length_a   1.000
_cell.length_b   1.000
_cell.length_c   1.000
_cell.angle_alpha   90.00
_cell.angle_beta   90.00
_cell.angle_gamma   90.00
#
_symmetry.space_group_name_H-M   'P 1'
#
loop_
_entity.id
_entity.type
_entity.pdbx_description
1 polymer ?
#
loop_
_entity_poly.entity_id
_entity_poly.type
_entity_poly.pdbx_seq_one_letter_code
_entity_poly.pdbx_strand_id
1 'polypeptide(L)'
;CRTIPIVGESALIPTLTNGLALEFERSDAARRLRLLLNELLIIMAQVKDGGLDVVHSSELFESVVYLDEIGDVLCIAQAELPGLLYIPDIAEALLYVPNGIYMLCRLVANSPDSFQEVCATLISNGDKHDEDAPLGKIRIKALRVLCQMNMAEILSVRRKAVELCHMPGLTIILTLDYCRVEEEKNANHNSIVGDLVAFISGLLLGSDDKIRNWFGQYFRNCQKKPEGDGNPTHLLREELLQRLKNLVLFSIDHHNLPDAKVVQASSLLRLYCALRGIGGLRFVEEEINLLLQLLTSHPPPSPAGIRFVSLGLCMLLACPSLLTTTDQEKRAIDWIQWLLKEESHFGSTSGVNASFGEMLLLIAIHFHSNQMSSITELVYSTLGMRIPIRSNNLARMKTIFTQEIFTDQVVTAHAVKVPVTKNLSRNVTGFLPVHCIHQLLKSRAFTKYKVPIKDWIYKQICCTIPPLHPVLPGLIEVYVNSVLTPSSKGSVDTTNEPITEEEILTVFSKSVFMCQDQAKTISHTSKSMLQELNKSSLTSQLLLLYYLLLYEDTRLSNMKSILASDRKVKRYSPQFIAKIPIFYLIQRAQKDQQEFAGLFSPLLRLLTTHYPHLCLVQSWLTDEEDIDLTLKNSSVKLLKWPEGGFSKDSLDKAFEQVDSCPFQLLSHLNHLLALPVQQLWPYASKFVTYLPKLLDHTDCLQILIKAKKVWWKLNSIFPRNLWVITVNAFPQKAFKTAKKLTLDDIILDPLHVLRCDKRIFRCPPFMEIVLHMLQAFLAASRTHLYHHTLEQPMLEKTGLLENEKDRDDLRTALVAAQESAAVQILLECCLPTEADKKAVGLLTNLREIQSLICSHLHQVFISEPSCWIN
;
A
#
# COMPACT_ATOMS: atom_id res chain seq x y z
N CYS A 1 -14.98 -56.32 47.25
CA CYS A 1 -16.26 -57.06 47.27
C CYS A 1 -17.19 -56.57 46.16
N ARG A 2 -17.10 -57.18 44.98
CA ARG A 2 -18.18 -57.48 44.02
C ARG A 2 -17.52 -58.17 42.82
N THR A 3 -17.22 -59.44 43.03
CA THR A 3 -17.01 -60.43 41.97
C THR A 3 -18.33 -60.60 41.25
N ILE A 4 -18.42 -60.13 40.01
CA ILE A 4 -19.50 -60.51 39.09
C ILE A 4 -18.81 -61.39 38.04
N PRO A 5 -19.06 -62.71 38.04
CA PRO A 5 -18.56 -63.58 36.99
C PRO A 5 -19.46 -63.36 35.77
N ILE A 6 -18.95 -62.78 34.70
CA ILE A 6 -19.62 -62.84 33.40
C ILE A 6 -19.13 -64.13 32.75
N VAL A 7 -19.73 -65.25 33.14
CA VAL A 7 -19.72 -66.47 32.34
C VAL A 7 -20.65 -66.18 31.16
N GLY A 8 -20.09 -65.73 30.05
CA GLY A 8 -20.74 -65.93 28.76
C GLY A 8 -20.61 -67.41 28.42
N GLU A 9 -21.72 -68.14 28.33
CA GLU A 9 -21.72 -69.50 27.80
C GLU A 9 -21.18 -69.46 26.37
N SER A 10 -19.92 -69.87 26.20
CA SER A 10 -19.33 -70.05 24.90
C SER A 10 -19.77 -71.39 24.31
N ALA A 11 -20.32 -71.37 23.10
CA ALA A 11 -20.65 -72.58 22.34
C ALA A 11 -19.42 -73.45 22.01
N LEU A 12 -18.21 -72.95 22.22
CA LEU A 12 -16.96 -73.61 21.82
C LEU A 12 -16.30 -74.42 22.95
N ILE A 13 -16.61 -74.15 24.22
CA ILE A 13 -15.92 -74.76 25.37
C ILE A 13 -16.90 -75.02 26.53
N PRO A 14 -17.06 -76.28 26.99
CA PRO A 14 -17.78 -76.58 28.22
C PRO A 14 -16.97 -76.14 29.44
N THR A 15 -17.65 -75.67 30.50
CA THR A 15 -17.10 -75.10 31.74
C THR A 15 -15.73 -75.65 32.15
N LEU A 16 -14.73 -74.77 32.19
CA LEU A 16 -13.33 -75.04 32.56
C LEU A 16 -13.23 -75.37 34.06
N THR A 17 -12.34 -76.30 34.42
CA THR A 17 -12.14 -76.76 35.82
C THR A 17 -10.80 -76.33 36.41
N ASN A 18 -9.82 -75.99 35.56
CA ASN A 18 -8.50 -75.46 35.94
C ASN A 18 -8.23 -74.10 35.24
N GLY A 19 -7.16 -73.41 35.64
CA GLY A 19 -6.73 -72.16 35.00
C GLY A 19 -6.39 -72.35 33.51
N LEU A 20 -6.63 -71.31 32.70
CA LEU A 20 -6.62 -71.36 31.23
C LEU A 20 -5.27 -71.82 30.66
N ALA A 21 -4.15 -71.40 31.28
CA ALA A 21 -2.81 -71.78 30.83
C ALA A 21 -2.50 -73.28 31.05
N LEU A 22 -3.01 -73.87 32.13
CA LEU A 22 -2.83 -75.29 32.47
C LEU A 22 -3.69 -76.20 31.60
N GLU A 23 -4.88 -75.73 31.23
CA GLU A 23 -5.72 -76.44 30.25
C GLU A 23 -5.15 -76.34 28.83
N PHE A 24 -4.52 -75.22 28.44
CA PHE A 24 -3.83 -75.09 27.16
C PHE A 24 -2.68 -76.09 27.01
N GLU A 25 -1.84 -76.23 28.03
CA GLU A 25 -0.72 -77.17 28.05
C GLU A 25 -1.17 -78.63 27.83
N ARG A 26 -2.24 -79.05 28.52
CA ARG A 26 -2.78 -80.41 28.49
C ARG A 26 -3.68 -80.72 27.29
N SER A 27 -3.97 -79.74 26.45
CA SER A 27 -4.90 -79.85 25.32
C SER A 27 -4.23 -80.32 24.03
N ASP A 28 -4.99 -81.04 23.20
CA ASP A 28 -4.64 -81.37 21.81
C ASP A 28 -4.76 -80.14 20.89
N ALA A 29 -4.15 -80.19 19.70
CA ALA A 29 -4.07 -79.03 18.80
C ALA A 29 -5.43 -78.40 18.46
N ALA A 30 -6.47 -79.22 18.26
CA ALA A 30 -7.82 -78.73 17.97
C ALA A 30 -8.47 -78.04 19.19
N ARG A 31 -8.17 -78.50 20.40
CA ARG A 31 -8.67 -77.89 21.64
C ARG A 31 -7.90 -76.63 22.01
N ARG A 32 -6.58 -76.58 21.75
CA ARG A 32 -5.78 -75.34 21.85
C ARG A 32 -6.30 -74.24 20.94
N LEU A 33 -6.66 -74.57 19.70
CA LEU A 33 -7.29 -73.64 18.76
C LEU A 33 -8.63 -73.09 19.31
N ARG A 34 -9.50 -73.96 19.85
CA ARG A 34 -10.79 -73.54 20.43
C ARG A 34 -10.62 -72.65 21.66
N LEU A 35 -9.66 -72.97 22.53
CA LEU A 35 -9.33 -72.17 23.71
C LEU A 35 -8.90 -70.76 23.31
N LEU A 36 -8.00 -70.64 22.32
CA LEU A 36 -7.55 -69.34 21.82
C LEU A 36 -8.69 -68.56 21.14
N LEU A 37 -9.45 -69.20 20.24
CA LEU A 37 -10.56 -68.57 19.53
C LEU A 37 -11.64 -68.06 20.50
N ASN A 38 -11.93 -68.81 21.56
CA ASN A 38 -12.92 -68.40 22.54
C ASN A 38 -12.51 -67.10 23.25
N GLU A 39 -11.29 -67.06 23.79
CA GLU A 39 -10.78 -65.85 24.46
C GLU A 39 -10.69 -64.67 23.49
N LEU A 40 -10.17 -64.88 22.29
CA LEU A 40 -10.04 -63.82 21.29
C LEU A 40 -11.41 -63.26 20.86
N LEU A 41 -12.40 -64.12 20.58
CA LEU A 41 -13.74 -63.69 20.16
C LEU A 41 -14.50 -62.98 21.27
N ILE A 42 -14.31 -63.38 22.54
CA ILE A 42 -14.87 -62.68 23.70
C ILE A 42 -14.29 -61.26 23.77
N ILE A 43 -12.97 -61.12 23.66
CA ILE A 43 -12.31 -59.80 23.68
C ILE A 43 -12.77 -58.97 22.48
N MET A 44 -12.82 -59.53 21.28
CA MET A 44 -13.32 -58.84 20.07
C MET A 44 -14.77 -58.37 20.23
N ALA A 45 -15.65 -59.17 20.84
CA ALA A 45 -17.03 -58.78 21.12
C ALA A 45 -17.11 -57.63 22.14
N GLN A 46 -16.33 -57.72 23.22
CA GLN A 46 -16.27 -56.69 24.26
C GLN A 46 -15.70 -55.36 23.74
N VAL A 47 -14.75 -55.41 22.81
CA VAL A 47 -14.20 -54.22 22.13
C VAL A 47 -15.25 -53.61 21.19
N LYS A 48 -16.01 -54.42 20.44
CA LYS A 48 -17.09 -53.95 19.55
C LYS A 48 -18.24 -53.27 20.32
N ASP A 49 -18.55 -53.76 21.52
CA ASP A 49 -19.59 -53.18 22.38
C ASP A 49 -19.10 -51.97 23.22
N GLY A 50 -17.82 -51.60 23.10
CA GLY A 50 -17.22 -50.45 23.81
C GLY A 50 -17.07 -50.66 25.32
N GLY A 51 -17.01 -51.91 25.79
CA GLY A 51 -17.04 -52.25 27.22
C GLY A 51 -15.68 -52.31 27.93
N LEU A 52 -14.56 -52.16 27.20
CA LEU A 52 -13.19 -52.29 27.72
C LEU A 52 -12.46 -50.95 27.72
N ASP A 53 -12.21 -50.40 28.92
CA ASP A 53 -11.37 -49.21 29.13
C ASP A 53 -9.95 -49.55 29.62
N VAL A 54 -9.71 -50.81 30.02
CA VAL A 54 -8.46 -51.27 30.65
C VAL A 54 -7.99 -52.59 30.01
N VAL A 55 -6.67 -52.81 30.01
CA VAL A 55 -6.03 -54.07 29.56
C VAL A 55 -6.68 -55.27 30.26
N HIS A 56 -7.18 -56.22 29.48
CA HIS A 56 -7.79 -57.46 29.94
C HIS A 56 -6.71 -58.41 30.46
N SER A 57 -6.71 -58.70 31.76
CA SER A 57 -5.85 -59.74 32.33
C SER A 57 -6.33 -61.10 31.83
N SER A 58 -5.48 -61.78 31.07
CA SER A 58 -5.77 -63.11 30.53
C SER A 58 -4.57 -64.00 30.77
N GLU A 59 -4.76 -65.05 31.58
CA GLU A 59 -3.69 -65.95 32.00
C GLU A 59 -2.94 -66.59 30.81
N LEU A 60 -3.65 -66.77 29.69
CA LEU A 60 -3.10 -67.34 28.46
C LEU A 60 -2.08 -66.39 27.80
N PHE A 61 -2.44 -65.11 27.63
CA PHE A 61 -1.61 -64.14 26.91
C PHE A 61 -0.53 -63.49 27.81
N GLU A 62 -0.66 -63.61 29.13
CA GLU A 62 0.37 -63.23 30.10
C GLU A 62 1.55 -64.22 30.14
N SER A 63 1.31 -65.50 29.82
CA SER A 63 2.34 -66.53 29.88
C SER A 63 3.38 -66.40 28.77
N VAL A 64 4.58 -65.98 29.14
CA VAL A 64 5.73 -65.82 28.22
C VAL A 64 6.16 -67.15 27.61
N VAL A 65 5.95 -68.28 28.30
CA VAL A 65 6.37 -69.62 27.85
C VAL A 65 5.56 -70.10 26.65
N TYR A 66 4.26 -69.83 26.64
CA TYR A 66 3.35 -70.30 25.59
C TYR A 66 3.13 -69.28 24.46
N LEU A 67 3.72 -68.10 24.57
CA LEU A 67 3.53 -66.97 23.66
C LEU A 67 3.81 -67.32 22.20
N ASP A 68 4.87 -68.09 21.95
CA ASP A 68 5.27 -68.48 20.60
C ASP A 68 4.29 -69.50 20.00
N GLU A 69 3.89 -70.52 20.77
CA GLU A 69 2.87 -71.50 20.35
C GLU A 69 1.52 -70.82 20.11
N ILE A 70 1.12 -69.87 20.97
CA ILE A 70 -0.11 -69.11 20.80
C ILE A 70 -0.05 -68.25 19.53
N GLY A 71 1.09 -67.63 19.24
CA GLY A 71 1.30 -66.87 18.00
C GLY A 71 1.16 -67.74 16.76
N ASP A 72 1.69 -68.96 16.78
CA ASP A 72 1.58 -69.92 15.68
C ASP A 72 0.13 -70.37 15.47
N VAL A 73 -0.57 -70.72 16.56
CA VAL A 73 -1.99 -71.09 16.53
C VAL A 73 -2.86 -69.94 16.03
N LEU A 74 -2.56 -68.69 16.40
CA LEU A 74 -3.27 -67.51 15.91
C LEU A 74 -3.11 -67.32 14.39
N CYS A 75 -1.90 -67.53 13.87
CA CYS A 75 -1.64 -67.40 12.44
C CYS A 75 -2.32 -68.52 11.64
N ILE A 76 -2.33 -69.75 12.16
CA ILE A 76 -3.07 -70.87 11.57
C ILE A 76 -4.58 -70.59 11.59
N ALA A 77 -5.11 -70.10 12.71
CA ALA A 77 -6.52 -69.76 12.84
C ALA A 77 -6.95 -68.71 11.82
N GLN A 78 -6.14 -67.65 11.64
CA GLN A 78 -6.42 -66.58 10.68
C GLN A 78 -6.36 -67.07 9.24
N ALA A 79 -5.42 -67.96 8.89
CA ALA A 79 -5.32 -68.53 7.55
C ALA A 79 -6.53 -69.42 7.19
N GLU A 80 -7.04 -70.20 8.15
CA GLU A 80 -8.18 -71.11 7.94
C GLU A 80 -9.55 -70.40 8.02
N LEU A 81 -9.65 -69.30 8.78
CA LEU A 81 -10.91 -68.59 9.05
C LEU A 81 -10.84 -67.08 8.74
N PRO A 82 -10.43 -66.65 7.53
CA PRO A 82 -10.24 -65.23 7.21
C PRO A 82 -11.53 -64.40 7.24
N GLY A 83 -12.69 -65.04 7.03
CA GLY A 83 -14.00 -64.37 7.07
C GLY A 83 -14.52 -64.06 8.49
N LEU A 84 -14.04 -64.77 9.50
CA LEU A 84 -14.37 -64.54 10.91
C LEU A 84 -13.29 -63.71 11.62
N LEU A 85 -12.03 -63.94 11.26
CA LEU A 85 -10.85 -63.34 11.86
C LEU A 85 -10.26 -62.28 10.92
N TYR A 86 -10.92 -61.13 10.87
CA TYR A 86 -10.43 -59.98 10.13
C TYR A 86 -9.23 -59.35 10.86
N ILE A 87 -8.06 -59.28 10.20
CA ILE A 87 -6.79 -58.87 10.82
C ILE A 87 -6.88 -57.50 11.53
N PRO A 88 -7.51 -56.45 10.97
CA PRO A 88 -7.67 -55.18 11.68
C PRO A 88 -8.51 -55.26 12.95
N ASP A 89 -9.57 -56.09 12.98
CA ASP A 89 -10.39 -56.29 14.19
C ASP A 89 -9.59 -57.04 15.27
N ILE A 90 -8.77 -58.02 14.85
CA ILE A 90 -7.84 -58.73 15.75
C ILE A 90 -6.79 -57.75 16.29
N ALA A 91 -6.27 -56.85 15.46
CA ALA A 91 -5.26 -55.88 15.86
C ALA A 91 -5.75 -54.97 16.98
N GLU A 92 -7.00 -54.50 16.93
CA GLU A 92 -7.61 -53.74 18.04
C GLU A 92 -7.78 -54.60 19.29
N ALA A 93 -8.28 -55.84 19.16
CA ALA A 93 -8.44 -56.74 20.29
C ALA A 93 -7.10 -57.03 21.00
N LEU A 94 -6.01 -57.20 20.24
CA LEU A 94 -4.67 -57.45 20.77
C LEU A 94 -4.08 -56.24 21.53
N LEU A 95 -4.57 -55.01 21.33
CA LEU A 95 -4.11 -53.86 22.13
C LEU A 95 -4.54 -53.95 23.60
N TYR A 96 -5.64 -54.66 23.87
CA TYR A 96 -6.17 -54.86 25.22
C TYR A 96 -5.50 -56.03 25.95
N VAL A 97 -4.54 -56.70 25.32
CA VAL A 97 -3.98 -57.96 25.82
C VAL A 97 -2.49 -57.77 26.15
N PRO A 98 -2.01 -58.29 27.29
CA PRO A 98 -0.58 -58.29 27.60
C PRO A 98 0.21 -59.06 26.54
N ASN A 99 1.37 -58.53 26.13
CA ASN A 99 2.18 -59.04 25.00
C ASN A 99 1.48 -59.04 23.62
N GLY A 100 0.27 -58.47 23.48
CA GLY A 100 -0.46 -58.47 22.21
C GLY A 100 0.26 -57.74 21.07
N ILE A 101 1.10 -56.75 21.36
CA ILE A 101 1.95 -56.07 20.34
C ILE A 101 2.89 -57.07 19.66
N TYR A 102 3.46 -58.01 20.42
CA TYR A 102 4.36 -59.02 19.86
C TYR A 102 3.62 -59.97 18.93
N MET A 103 2.43 -60.42 19.35
CA MET A 103 1.55 -61.26 18.52
C MET A 103 1.09 -60.54 17.26
N LEU A 104 0.74 -59.26 17.37
CA LEU A 104 0.38 -58.41 16.24
C LEU A 104 1.53 -58.32 15.24
N CYS A 105 2.78 -58.14 15.70
CA CYS A 105 3.94 -58.11 14.81
C CYS A 105 4.13 -59.45 14.07
N ARG A 106 3.96 -60.59 14.75
CA ARG A 106 4.01 -61.92 14.10
C ARG A 106 2.90 -62.11 13.07
N LEU A 107 1.67 -61.71 13.40
CA LEU A 107 0.51 -61.81 12.51
C LEU A 107 0.72 -61.00 11.23
N VAL A 108 1.18 -59.74 11.37
CA VAL A 108 1.46 -58.85 10.23
C VAL A 108 2.69 -59.30 9.45
N ALA A 109 3.71 -59.88 10.11
CA ALA A 109 4.85 -60.47 9.42
C ALA A 109 4.46 -61.66 8.52
N ASN A 110 3.48 -62.46 8.94
CA ASN A 110 2.95 -63.58 8.14
C ASN A 110 1.98 -63.13 7.03
N SER A 111 1.37 -61.95 7.15
CA SER A 111 0.46 -61.36 6.15
C SER A 111 0.85 -59.91 5.82
N PRO A 112 1.92 -59.68 5.02
CA PRO A 112 2.48 -58.34 4.80
C PRO A 112 1.50 -57.38 4.10
N ASP A 113 0.59 -57.90 3.26
CA ASP A 113 -0.41 -57.10 2.55
C ASP A 113 -1.38 -56.38 3.51
N SER A 114 -1.57 -56.93 4.71
CA SER A 114 -2.43 -56.33 5.74
C SER A 114 -1.80 -55.13 6.46
N PHE A 115 -0.49 -54.88 6.29
CA PHE A 115 0.25 -53.87 7.04
C PHE A 115 -0.39 -52.47 6.93
N GLN A 116 -0.65 -52.01 5.70
CA GLN A 116 -1.20 -50.67 5.47
C GLN A 116 -2.61 -50.55 6.05
N GLU A 117 -3.42 -51.60 5.94
CA GLU A 117 -4.79 -51.65 6.44
C GLU A 117 -4.81 -51.65 7.98
N VAL A 118 -4.00 -52.49 8.62
CA VAL A 118 -3.84 -52.52 10.08
C VAL A 118 -3.38 -51.17 10.61
N CYS A 119 -2.36 -50.55 10.01
CA CYS A 119 -1.91 -49.23 10.43
C CYS A 119 -2.99 -48.17 10.21
N ALA A 120 -3.76 -48.22 9.12
CA ALA A 120 -4.84 -47.27 8.85
C ALA A 120 -5.97 -47.41 9.87
N THR A 121 -6.39 -48.63 10.22
CA THR A 121 -7.45 -48.91 11.20
C THR A 121 -7.03 -48.50 12.60
N LEU A 122 -5.81 -48.84 13.02
CA LEU A 122 -5.27 -48.40 14.30
C LEU A 122 -5.20 -46.87 14.40
N ILE A 123 -4.92 -46.16 13.29
CA ILE A 123 -4.95 -44.69 13.28
C ILE A 123 -6.37 -44.14 13.30
N SER A 124 -7.32 -44.73 12.56
CA SER A 124 -8.70 -44.25 12.50
C SER A 124 -9.44 -44.41 13.82
N ASN A 125 -9.09 -45.44 14.60
CA ASN A 125 -9.72 -45.72 15.89
C ASN A 125 -9.06 -44.97 17.06
N GLY A 126 -7.92 -44.31 16.84
CA GLY A 126 -7.30 -43.46 17.86
C GLY A 126 -7.99 -42.11 17.94
N ASP A 127 -8.67 -41.82 19.05
CA ASP A 127 -9.34 -40.52 19.22
C ASP A 127 -8.32 -39.36 19.31
N LYS A 128 -8.76 -38.15 18.96
CA LYS A 128 -7.94 -36.91 18.94
C LYS A 128 -7.35 -36.55 20.31
N HIS A 129 -7.93 -37.06 21.40
CA HIS A 129 -7.54 -36.78 22.78
C HIS A 129 -6.94 -37.99 23.51
N ASP A 130 -6.78 -39.14 22.85
CA ASP A 130 -6.51 -40.43 23.50
C ASP A 130 -5.04 -40.65 23.89
N GLU A 131 -4.09 -39.74 23.55
CA GLU A 131 -2.66 -39.98 23.81
C GLU A 131 -2.28 -40.08 25.30
N ASP A 132 -3.10 -39.49 26.19
CA ASP A 132 -2.90 -39.62 27.64
C ASP A 132 -3.52 -40.88 28.22
N ALA A 133 -4.46 -41.50 27.50
CA ALA A 133 -5.03 -42.75 27.92
C ALA A 133 -3.98 -43.86 27.84
N PRO A 134 -4.02 -44.83 28.77
CA PRO A 134 -3.10 -45.97 28.74
C PRO A 134 -3.19 -46.73 27.41
N LEU A 135 -4.39 -46.88 26.85
CA LEU A 135 -4.62 -47.52 25.55
C LEU A 135 -4.03 -46.73 24.39
N GLY A 136 -4.18 -45.40 24.37
CA GLY A 136 -3.56 -44.56 23.34
C GLY A 136 -2.03 -44.67 23.34
N LYS A 137 -1.38 -44.78 24.51
CA LYS A 137 0.07 -45.03 24.59
C LYS A 137 0.46 -46.41 24.06
N ILE A 138 -0.33 -47.44 24.36
CA ILE A 138 -0.12 -48.80 23.84
C ILE A 138 -0.28 -48.82 22.32
N ARG A 139 -1.29 -48.13 21.78
CA ARG A 139 -1.54 -47.98 20.34
C ARG A 139 -0.38 -47.28 19.62
N ILE A 140 0.12 -46.17 20.16
CA ILE A 140 1.31 -45.47 19.63
C ILE A 140 2.54 -46.40 19.67
N LYS A 141 2.72 -47.15 20.75
CA LYS A 141 3.81 -48.13 20.88
C LYS A 141 3.68 -49.25 19.84
N ALA A 142 2.49 -49.79 19.62
CA ALA A 142 2.22 -50.83 18.62
C ALA A 142 2.54 -50.33 17.20
N LEU A 143 2.04 -49.14 16.84
CA LEU A 143 2.32 -48.51 15.54
C LEU A 143 3.82 -48.23 15.35
N ARG A 144 4.53 -47.80 16.39
CA ARG A 144 5.98 -47.61 16.35
C ARG A 144 6.72 -48.92 16.08
N VAL A 145 6.39 -50.01 16.78
CA VAL A 145 7.04 -51.31 16.59
C VAL A 145 6.76 -51.89 15.20
N LEU A 146 5.52 -51.77 14.70
CA LEU A 146 5.17 -52.16 13.32
C LEU A 146 5.98 -51.36 12.28
N CYS A 147 6.12 -50.05 12.49
CA CYS A 147 6.95 -49.19 11.64
C CYS A 147 8.45 -49.52 11.73
N GLN A 148 8.93 -49.99 12.88
CA GLN A 148 10.32 -50.48 13.02
C GLN A 148 10.54 -51.80 12.27
N MET A 149 9.51 -52.66 12.20
CA MET A 149 9.52 -53.88 11.40
C MET A 149 9.57 -53.57 9.89
N ASN A 150 8.82 -52.55 9.43
CA ASN A 150 8.83 -52.10 8.04
C ASN A 150 9.11 -50.60 7.92
N MET A 151 10.40 -50.26 7.87
CA MET A 151 10.88 -48.87 7.84
C MET A 151 10.49 -48.10 6.56
N ALA A 152 10.18 -48.78 5.45
CA ALA A 152 9.83 -48.12 4.18
C ALA A 152 8.47 -47.41 4.25
N GLU A 153 7.55 -47.92 5.07
CA GLU A 153 6.19 -47.40 5.19
C GLU A 153 6.05 -46.28 6.25
N ILE A 154 7.11 -45.92 6.98
CA ILE A 154 7.08 -44.87 8.01
C ILE A 154 6.45 -43.58 7.49
N LEU A 155 6.85 -43.15 6.28
CA LEU A 155 6.36 -41.91 5.67
C LEU A 155 4.87 -42.01 5.29
N SER A 156 4.40 -43.20 4.91
CA SER A 156 3.01 -43.50 4.58
C SER A 156 2.12 -43.43 5.83
N VAL A 157 2.55 -44.10 6.90
CA VAL A 157 1.86 -44.08 8.21
C VAL A 157 1.86 -42.67 8.81
N ARG A 158 2.99 -41.95 8.75
CA ARG A 158 3.11 -40.54 9.14
C ARG A 158 2.12 -39.66 8.40
N ARG A 159 2.01 -39.81 7.07
CA ARG A 159 1.05 -39.06 6.25
C ARG A 159 -0.39 -39.36 6.67
N LYS A 160 -0.73 -40.62 6.94
CA LYS A 160 -2.09 -41.02 7.32
C LYS A 160 -2.52 -40.43 8.66
N ALA A 161 -1.62 -40.40 9.65
CA ALA A 161 -1.85 -39.76 10.94
C ALA A 161 -2.13 -38.25 10.80
N VAL A 162 -1.40 -37.56 9.91
CA VAL A 162 -1.62 -36.12 9.62
C VAL A 162 -2.95 -35.89 8.89
N GLU A 163 -3.28 -36.71 7.90
CA GLU A 163 -4.55 -36.63 7.15
C GLU A 163 -5.77 -36.71 8.07
N LEU A 164 -5.74 -37.66 9.01
CA LEU A 164 -6.82 -37.86 9.97
C LEU A 164 -6.76 -36.89 11.16
N CYS A 165 -5.63 -36.21 11.36
CA CYS A 165 -5.34 -35.38 12.54
C CYS A 165 -5.49 -36.16 13.85
N HIS A 166 -4.92 -37.37 13.89
CA HIS A 166 -4.90 -38.26 15.06
C HIS A 166 -3.46 -38.51 15.50
N MET A 167 -3.27 -38.70 16.81
CA MET A 167 -1.98 -39.07 17.42
C MET A 167 -0.78 -38.20 16.96
N PRO A 168 -0.76 -36.89 17.29
CA PRO A 168 0.33 -35.99 16.92
C PRO A 168 1.70 -36.43 17.47
N GLY A 169 1.76 -37.04 18.65
CA GLY A 169 2.99 -37.58 19.24
C GLY A 169 3.61 -38.71 18.41
N LEU A 170 2.78 -39.57 17.81
CA LEU A 170 3.24 -40.60 16.87
C LEU A 170 3.95 -39.98 15.68
N THR A 171 3.43 -38.89 15.11
CA THR A 171 4.05 -38.23 13.94
C THR A 171 5.45 -37.70 14.26
N ILE A 172 5.67 -37.23 15.49
CA ILE A 172 6.97 -36.77 15.96
C ILE A 172 7.91 -37.97 16.11
N ILE A 173 7.48 -39.02 16.82
CA ILE A 173 8.28 -40.23 17.05
C ILE A 173 8.72 -40.87 15.72
N LEU A 174 7.77 -41.06 14.78
CA LEU A 174 8.06 -41.66 13.48
C LEU A 174 9.05 -40.81 12.66
N THR A 175 8.97 -39.47 12.79
CA THR A 175 9.92 -38.58 12.11
C THR A 175 11.31 -38.66 12.73
N LEU A 176 11.40 -38.80 14.07
CA LEU A 176 12.68 -38.99 14.76
C LEU A 176 13.30 -40.34 14.42
N ASP A 177 12.51 -41.42 14.41
CA ASP A 177 12.97 -42.76 14.04
C ASP A 177 13.47 -42.78 12.59
N TYR A 178 12.77 -42.11 11.67
CA TYR A 178 13.23 -41.94 10.28
C TYR A 178 14.55 -41.17 10.19
N CYS A 179 14.71 -40.08 10.95
CA CYS A 179 15.94 -39.29 10.96
C CYS A 179 17.16 -40.10 11.43
N ARG A 180 17.00 -40.92 12.47
CA ARG A 180 18.08 -41.79 12.98
C ARG A 180 18.54 -42.79 11.92
N VAL A 181 17.59 -43.37 11.18
CA VAL A 181 17.89 -44.31 10.08
C VAL A 181 18.59 -43.61 8.90
N GLU A 182 18.22 -42.36 8.59
CA GLU A 182 18.93 -41.58 7.57
C GLU A 182 20.37 -41.24 8.01
N GLU A 183 20.59 -40.92 9.28
CA GLU A 183 21.91 -40.61 9.83
C GLU A 183 22.84 -41.84 9.83
N GLU A 184 22.31 -43.05 10.04
CA GLU A 184 23.05 -44.31 9.92
C GLU A 184 23.41 -44.67 8.47
N LYS A 185 22.56 -44.30 7.50
CA LYS A 185 22.76 -44.62 6.07
C LYS A 185 23.57 -43.57 5.30
N ASN A 186 23.49 -42.31 5.70
CA ASN A 186 24.14 -41.19 5.01
C ASN A 186 25.16 -40.52 5.95
N ALA A 187 26.45 -40.90 5.82
CA ALA A 187 27.58 -40.23 6.48
C ALA A 187 27.81 -38.77 6.01
N ASN A 188 26.96 -38.23 5.12
CA ASN A 188 27.04 -36.87 4.63
C ASN A 188 26.11 -35.96 5.45
N HIS A 189 26.68 -35.25 6.43
CA HIS A 189 26.06 -34.15 7.21
C HIS A 189 25.60 -32.91 6.38
N ASN A 190 25.37 -33.10 5.08
CA ASN A 190 25.15 -32.05 4.09
C ASN A 190 23.77 -32.11 3.42
N SER A 191 22.80 -32.92 3.88
CA SER A 191 21.43 -32.77 3.38
C SER A 191 20.87 -31.42 3.85
N ILE A 192 20.56 -30.57 2.87
CA ILE A 192 20.47 -29.10 2.97
C ILE A 192 19.28 -28.61 3.84
N VAL A 193 18.31 -29.46 4.13
CA VAL A 193 17.25 -29.24 5.12
C VAL A 193 16.88 -30.64 5.64
N GLY A 194 17.24 -30.98 6.88
CA GLY A 194 16.84 -32.29 7.43
C GLY A 194 15.32 -32.44 7.40
N ASP A 195 14.80 -33.60 6.97
CA ASP A 195 13.36 -33.89 6.78
C ASP A 195 12.52 -33.42 7.98
N LEU A 196 13.04 -33.60 9.21
CA LEU A 196 12.45 -33.10 10.45
C LEU A 196 12.05 -31.61 10.39
N VAL A 197 12.97 -30.73 9.98
CA VAL A 197 12.70 -29.27 9.99
C VAL A 197 11.69 -28.91 8.91
N ALA A 198 11.79 -29.53 7.73
CA ALA A 198 10.83 -29.33 6.65
C ALA A 198 9.43 -29.83 7.02
N PHE A 199 9.33 -31.02 7.60
CA PHE A 199 8.08 -31.66 8.00
C PHE A 199 7.37 -30.87 9.11
N ILE A 200 8.05 -30.58 10.22
CA ILE A 200 7.44 -29.83 11.34
C ILE A 200 7.10 -28.40 10.92
N SER A 201 7.95 -27.76 10.11
CA SER A 201 7.60 -26.45 9.54
C SER A 201 6.38 -26.52 8.64
N GLY A 202 6.22 -27.59 7.85
CA GLY A 202 5.05 -27.83 7.01
C GLY A 202 3.76 -28.00 7.82
N LEU A 203 3.81 -28.68 8.96
CA LEU A 203 2.64 -28.83 9.85
C LEU A 203 2.19 -27.50 10.47
N LEU A 204 3.15 -26.63 10.82
CA LEU A 204 2.87 -25.35 11.49
C LEU A 204 2.61 -24.18 10.52
N LEU A 205 3.26 -24.19 9.35
CA LEU A 205 3.22 -23.10 8.36
C LEU A 205 2.42 -23.45 7.11
N GLY A 206 1.85 -24.66 7.06
CA GLY A 206 0.98 -25.10 5.97
C GLY A 206 -0.30 -24.27 5.86
N SER A 207 -0.93 -24.36 4.69
CA SER A 207 -2.18 -23.66 4.37
C SER A 207 -3.40 -24.22 5.10
N ASP A 208 -3.32 -25.46 5.61
CA ASP A 208 -4.44 -26.12 6.29
C ASP A 208 -4.54 -25.71 7.76
N ASP A 209 -5.56 -24.91 8.07
CA ASP A 209 -5.86 -24.43 9.41
C ASP A 209 -6.20 -25.56 10.40
N LYS A 210 -6.79 -26.67 9.93
CA LYS A 210 -7.16 -27.81 10.77
C LYS A 210 -5.91 -28.50 11.33
N ILE A 211 -4.95 -28.80 10.47
CA ILE A 211 -3.68 -29.45 10.83
C ILE A 211 -2.87 -28.54 11.77
N ARG A 212 -2.78 -27.25 11.44
CA ARG A 212 -2.04 -26.28 12.24
C ARG A 212 -2.59 -26.13 13.66
N ASN A 213 -3.92 -26.05 13.79
CA ASN A 213 -4.57 -25.94 15.09
C ASN A 213 -4.45 -27.24 15.91
N TRP A 214 -4.61 -28.40 15.26
CA TRP A 214 -4.42 -29.71 15.88
C TRP A 214 -3.02 -29.87 16.48
N PHE A 215 -1.98 -29.68 15.66
CA PHE A 215 -0.59 -29.82 16.11
C PHE A 215 -0.17 -28.71 17.10
N GLY A 216 -0.64 -27.48 16.88
CA GLY A 216 -0.39 -26.36 17.79
C GLY A 216 -1.03 -26.54 19.17
N GLN A 217 -2.27 -27.05 19.24
CA GLN A 217 -2.95 -27.34 20.51
C GLN A 217 -2.26 -28.47 21.26
N TYR A 218 -1.79 -29.50 20.56
CA TYR A 218 -1.00 -30.57 21.14
C TYR A 218 0.27 -30.03 21.83
N PHE A 219 1.07 -29.24 21.11
CA PHE A 219 2.29 -28.63 21.67
C PHE A 219 2.04 -27.77 22.90
N ARG A 220 0.91 -27.04 22.94
CA ARG A 220 0.52 -26.22 24.11
C ARG A 220 0.10 -27.07 25.31
N ASN A 221 -0.59 -28.18 25.07
CA ASN A 221 -1.03 -29.08 26.14
C ASN A 221 0.14 -29.84 26.77
N CYS A 222 1.10 -30.29 25.96
CA CYS A 222 2.27 -31.03 26.45
C CYS A 222 3.19 -30.19 27.34
N GLN A 223 3.22 -28.87 27.20
CA GLN A 223 4.02 -27.98 28.05
C GLN A 223 3.51 -27.84 29.49
N LYS A 224 2.28 -28.25 29.79
CA LYS A 224 1.74 -28.22 31.16
C LYS A 224 2.14 -29.46 31.98
N LYS A 225 2.67 -30.49 31.32
CA LYS A 225 3.05 -31.74 31.97
C LYS A 225 4.51 -31.67 32.43
N PRO A 226 4.85 -32.28 33.57
CA PRO A 226 6.24 -32.35 34.03
C PRO A 226 7.10 -33.07 32.99
N GLU A 227 8.36 -32.66 32.90
CA GLU A 227 9.39 -33.32 32.09
C GLU A 227 9.58 -34.75 32.61
N GLY A 228 8.99 -35.71 31.92
CA GLY A 228 9.15 -37.14 32.20
C GLY A 228 9.74 -37.83 30.98
N ASP A 229 10.52 -38.88 31.24
CA ASP A 229 11.11 -39.73 30.21
C ASP A 229 10.03 -40.26 29.25
N GLY A 230 10.18 -39.96 27.96
CA GLY A 230 9.34 -40.50 26.90
C GLY A 230 8.28 -39.57 26.32
N ASN A 231 8.21 -38.29 26.71
CA ASN A 231 7.33 -37.33 26.02
C ASN A 231 7.88 -36.99 24.62
N PRO A 232 7.14 -37.24 23.50
CA PRO A 232 7.61 -36.98 22.15
C PRO A 232 8.10 -35.55 21.91
N THR A 233 7.51 -34.56 22.59
CA THR A 233 7.92 -33.16 22.47
C THR A 233 9.27 -32.86 23.10
N HIS A 234 9.67 -33.61 24.15
CA HIS A 234 10.98 -33.45 24.79
C HIS A 234 12.07 -34.02 23.88
N LEU A 235 11.85 -35.21 23.32
CA LEU A 235 12.76 -35.82 22.34
C LEU A 235 12.97 -34.91 21.13
N LEU A 236 11.89 -34.28 20.62
CA LEU A 236 12.02 -33.29 19.55
C LEU A 236 12.88 -32.10 19.99
N ARG A 237 12.72 -31.62 21.22
CA ARG A 237 13.45 -30.48 21.76
C ARG A 237 14.94 -30.77 21.87
N GLU A 238 15.31 -31.95 22.37
CA GLU A 238 16.70 -32.41 22.46
C GLU A 238 17.35 -32.48 21.08
N GLU A 239 16.67 -33.07 20.10
CA GLU A 239 17.16 -33.20 18.72
C GLU A 239 17.30 -31.82 18.03
N LEU A 240 16.36 -30.91 18.24
CA LEU A 240 16.47 -29.52 17.76
C LEU A 240 17.63 -28.78 18.44
N LEU A 241 17.81 -28.97 19.75
CA LEU A 241 18.92 -28.39 20.51
C LEU A 241 20.27 -28.93 20.04
N GLN A 242 20.39 -30.23 19.74
CA GLN A 242 21.60 -30.82 19.18
C GLN A 242 21.93 -30.25 17.80
N ARG A 243 20.94 -30.12 16.91
CA ARG A 243 21.13 -29.47 15.60
C ARG A 243 21.55 -28.01 15.72
N LEU A 244 21.03 -27.32 16.73
CA LEU A 244 21.39 -25.93 17.01
C LEU A 244 22.82 -25.84 17.58
N LYS A 245 23.21 -26.71 18.52
CA LYS A 245 24.59 -26.86 19.01
C LYS A 245 25.55 -27.14 17.84
N ASN A 246 25.19 -28.03 16.92
CA ASN A 246 26.01 -28.33 15.73
C ASN A 246 26.22 -27.09 14.85
N LEU A 247 25.17 -26.29 14.59
CA LEU A 247 25.30 -25.05 13.82
C LEU A 247 26.14 -23.98 14.53
N VAL A 248 26.03 -23.89 15.86
CA VAL A 248 26.78 -22.94 16.68
C VAL A 248 28.25 -23.35 16.82
N LEU A 249 28.59 -24.64 16.86
CA LEU A 249 29.98 -25.10 16.89
C LEU A 249 30.78 -24.57 15.69
N PHE A 250 30.17 -24.50 14.50
CA PHE A 250 30.79 -23.90 13.32
C PHE A 250 30.89 -22.38 13.36
N SER A 251 30.09 -21.69 14.20
CA SER A 251 30.14 -20.24 14.35
C SER A 251 31.18 -19.76 15.36
N ILE A 252 31.63 -20.64 16.27
CA ILE A 252 32.60 -20.33 17.32
C ILE A 252 34.01 -20.09 16.75
N ASP A 253 34.42 -20.81 15.71
CA ASP A 253 35.81 -20.75 15.22
C ASP A 253 36.12 -19.50 14.38
N HIS A 254 35.11 -18.82 13.79
CA HIS A 254 35.32 -17.67 12.89
C HIS A 254 34.28 -16.53 12.95
N HIS A 255 33.24 -16.59 13.81
CA HIS A 255 32.07 -15.71 13.78
C HIS A 255 31.31 -15.65 12.44
N ASN A 256 31.70 -16.47 11.46
CA ASN A 256 31.19 -16.46 10.10
C ASN A 256 30.38 -17.74 9.82
N LEU A 257 29.14 -17.58 9.37
CA LEU A 257 28.33 -18.71 8.92
C LEU A 257 28.67 -19.05 7.45
N PRO A 258 29.03 -20.30 7.10
CA PRO A 258 29.22 -20.70 5.71
C PRO A 258 27.91 -20.61 4.92
N ASP A 259 27.96 -20.20 3.64
CA ASP A 259 26.76 -19.97 2.80
C ASP A 259 25.86 -21.22 2.72
N ALA A 260 26.45 -22.42 2.68
CA ALA A 260 25.73 -23.70 2.70
C ALA A 260 24.88 -23.94 3.95
N LYS A 261 25.24 -23.34 5.10
CA LYS A 261 24.56 -23.51 6.39
C LYS A 261 23.63 -22.35 6.72
N VAL A 262 23.73 -21.20 6.02
CA VAL A 262 22.83 -20.04 6.20
C VAL A 262 21.36 -20.40 5.92
N VAL A 263 21.10 -21.22 4.89
CA VAL A 263 19.74 -21.68 4.56
C VAL A 263 19.20 -22.59 5.66
N GLN A 264 20.02 -23.52 6.15
CA GLN A 264 19.67 -24.41 7.25
C GLN A 264 19.36 -23.62 8.53
N ALA A 265 20.22 -22.67 8.89
CA ALA A 265 20.02 -21.77 10.03
C ALA A 265 18.74 -20.94 9.89
N SER A 266 18.48 -20.37 8.71
CA SER A 266 17.24 -19.62 8.41
C SER A 266 15.99 -20.47 8.60
N SER A 267 16.01 -21.72 8.11
CA SER A 267 14.88 -22.66 8.26
C SER A 267 14.63 -23.02 9.72
N LEU A 268 15.71 -23.22 10.50
CA LEU A 268 15.64 -23.55 11.91
C LEU A 268 15.12 -22.37 12.74
N LEU A 269 15.61 -21.15 12.51
CA LEU A 269 15.10 -19.94 13.17
C LEU A 269 13.60 -19.77 12.89
N ARG A 270 13.18 -19.96 11.64
CA ARG A 270 11.75 -19.88 11.26
C ARG A 270 10.91 -20.94 12.00
N LEU A 271 11.41 -22.16 12.15
CA LEU A 271 10.76 -23.21 12.93
C LEU A 271 10.65 -22.83 14.41
N TYR A 272 11.71 -22.31 15.04
CA TYR A 272 11.67 -21.84 16.43
C TYR A 272 10.67 -20.70 16.62
N CYS A 273 10.58 -19.76 15.68
CA CYS A 273 9.52 -18.74 15.68
C CYS A 273 8.11 -19.35 15.61
N ALA A 274 7.90 -20.35 14.75
CA ALA A 274 6.61 -21.04 14.62
C ALA A 274 6.24 -21.81 15.89
N LEU A 275 7.19 -22.54 16.48
CA LEU A 275 7.00 -23.28 17.73
C LEU A 275 6.70 -22.35 18.90
N ARG A 276 7.37 -21.19 18.97
CA ARG A 276 7.10 -20.17 19.99
C ARG A 276 5.74 -19.52 19.80
N GLY A 277 5.43 -19.10 18.57
CA GLY A 277 4.23 -18.31 18.27
C GLY A 277 2.94 -19.13 18.22
N ILE A 278 2.96 -20.25 17.49
CA ILE A 278 1.79 -21.13 17.31
C ILE A 278 1.76 -22.18 18.42
N GLY A 279 2.87 -22.90 18.62
CA GLY A 279 2.99 -23.97 19.62
C GLY A 279 3.14 -23.49 21.07
N GLY A 280 3.37 -22.19 21.29
CA GLY A 280 3.47 -21.60 22.63
C GLY A 280 4.75 -21.94 23.41
N LEU A 281 5.75 -22.57 22.77
CA LEU A 281 6.98 -23.08 23.41
C LEU A 281 7.63 -22.04 24.33
N ARG A 282 8.07 -22.44 25.53
CA ARG A 282 8.90 -21.60 26.41
C ARG A 282 10.35 -22.01 26.26
N PHE A 283 11.19 -21.10 25.81
CA PHE A 283 12.62 -21.37 25.66
C PHE A 283 13.30 -21.57 27.02
N VAL A 284 14.24 -22.51 27.06
CA VAL A 284 15.14 -22.75 28.19
C VAL A 284 16.40 -21.89 28.02
N GLU A 285 17.11 -21.57 29.11
CA GLU A 285 18.29 -20.69 29.07
C GLU A 285 19.37 -21.15 28.09
N GLU A 286 19.63 -22.47 27.99
CA GLU A 286 20.56 -23.02 26.98
C GLU A 286 20.13 -22.68 25.56
N GLU A 287 18.84 -22.87 25.23
CA GLU A 287 18.30 -22.56 23.91
C GLU A 287 18.39 -21.06 23.61
N ILE A 288 18.07 -20.21 24.59
CA ILE A 288 18.12 -18.76 24.43
C ILE A 288 19.54 -18.32 24.10
N ASN A 289 20.53 -18.80 24.84
CA ASN A 289 21.93 -18.43 24.64
C ASN A 289 22.44 -18.86 23.27
N LEU A 290 22.13 -20.10 22.86
CA LEU A 290 22.57 -20.60 21.56
C LEU A 290 21.79 -19.97 20.39
N LEU A 291 20.49 -19.70 20.54
CA LEU A 291 19.70 -18.96 19.54
C LEU A 291 20.24 -17.54 19.36
N LEU A 292 20.54 -16.84 20.45
CA LEU A 292 21.13 -15.51 20.38
C LEU A 292 22.52 -15.54 19.74
N GLN A 293 23.34 -16.54 20.05
CA GLN A 293 24.65 -16.73 19.43
C GLN A 293 24.55 -17.02 17.92
N LEU A 294 23.55 -17.80 17.50
CA LEU A 294 23.27 -18.02 16.09
C LEU A 294 22.78 -16.73 15.41
N LEU A 295 21.85 -16.01 16.02
CA LEU A 295 21.31 -14.74 15.50
C LEU A 295 22.38 -13.67 15.34
N THR A 296 23.33 -13.59 16.27
CA THR A 296 24.41 -12.59 16.30
C THR A 296 25.63 -12.97 15.45
N SER A 297 25.56 -14.06 14.70
CA SER A 297 26.63 -14.45 13.76
C SER A 297 26.65 -13.58 12.50
N HIS A 298 27.79 -13.54 11.82
CA HIS A 298 27.99 -12.76 10.61
C HIS A 298 27.82 -13.65 9.36
N PRO A 299 26.76 -13.46 8.56
CA PRO A 299 26.61 -14.20 7.30
C PRO A 299 27.43 -13.56 6.17
N PRO A 300 27.77 -14.30 5.11
CA PRO A 300 28.38 -13.76 3.91
C PRO A 300 27.41 -12.78 3.21
N PRO A 301 27.92 -11.84 2.39
CA PRO A 301 27.10 -10.93 1.59
C PRO A 301 26.45 -11.65 0.39
N SER A 302 25.58 -12.61 0.70
CA SER A 302 24.74 -13.35 -0.23
C SER A 302 23.26 -13.00 0.00
N PRO A 303 22.37 -13.19 -1.00
CA PRO A 303 20.93 -13.02 -0.81
C PRO A 303 20.35 -13.90 0.31
N ALA A 304 20.92 -15.09 0.52
CA ALA A 304 20.57 -15.96 1.63
C ALA A 304 20.98 -15.36 2.99
N GLY A 305 22.16 -14.73 3.07
CA GLY A 305 22.63 -13.99 4.24
C GLY A 305 21.74 -12.81 4.60
N ILE A 306 21.34 -12.00 3.61
CA ILE A 306 20.40 -10.88 3.82
C ILE A 306 19.08 -11.39 4.40
N ARG A 307 18.54 -12.49 3.84
CA ARG A 307 17.32 -13.12 4.34
C ARG A 307 17.49 -13.61 5.77
N PHE A 308 18.62 -14.24 6.10
CA PHE A 308 18.93 -14.67 7.47
C PHE A 308 18.93 -13.51 8.45
N VAL A 309 19.59 -12.39 8.13
CA VAL A 309 19.59 -11.17 8.96
C VAL A 309 18.17 -10.63 9.16
N SER A 310 17.37 -10.53 8.10
CA SER A 310 15.99 -10.04 8.19
C SER A 310 15.11 -10.94 9.07
N LEU A 311 15.25 -12.27 8.96
CA LEU A 311 14.58 -13.24 9.82
C LEU A 311 15.04 -13.11 11.27
N GLY A 312 16.34 -12.88 11.49
CA GLY A 312 16.91 -12.70 12.81
C GLY A 312 16.39 -11.45 13.52
N LEU A 313 16.33 -10.32 12.81
CA LEU A 313 15.71 -9.08 13.30
C LEU A 313 14.23 -9.28 13.65
N CYS A 314 13.47 -9.96 12.79
CA CYS A 314 12.07 -10.28 13.07
C CYS A 314 11.91 -11.24 14.25
N MET A 315 12.83 -12.19 14.44
CA MET A 315 12.82 -13.10 15.60
C MET A 315 13.08 -12.34 16.90
N LEU A 316 14.04 -11.42 16.94
CA LEU A 316 14.30 -10.56 18.09
C LEU A 316 13.06 -9.71 18.46
N LEU A 317 12.34 -9.21 17.45
CA LEU A 317 11.09 -8.46 17.66
C LEU A 317 9.91 -9.33 18.10
N ALA A 318 9.78 -10.54 17.55
CA ALA A 318 8.68 -11.46 17.85
C ALA A 318 8.87 -12.18 19.20
N CYS A 319 10.11 -12.46 19.59
CA CYS A 319 10.47 -13.27 20.75
C CYS A 319 11.25 -12.45 21.79
N PRO A 320 10.57 -11.61 22.61
CA PRO A 320 11.22 -10.80 23.63
C PRO A 320 11.93 -11.62 24.72
N SER A 321 11.58 -12.90 24.87
CA SER A 321 12.21 -13.81 25.83
C SER A 321 13.69 -14.07 25.55
N LEU A 322 14.20 -13.64 24.39
CA LEU A 322 15.62 -13.72 24.07
C LEU A 322 16.45 -12.60 24.73
N LEU A 323 15.80 -11.55 25.23
CA LEU A 323 16.44 -10.33 25.76
C LEU A 323 16.14 -10.14 27.26
N THR A 324 16.16 -11.22 28.04
CA THR A 324 15.82 -11.18 29.47
C THR A 324 16.96 -10.65 30.34
N THR A 325 18.21 -10.93 29.95
CA THR A 325 19.41 -10.50 30.69
C THR A 325 20.13 -9.34 30.00
N THR A 326 20.82 -8.51 30.78
CA THR A 326 21.57 -7.35 30.27
C THR A 326 22.71 -7.74 29.32
N ASP A 327 23.30 -8.93 29.48
CA ASP A 327 24.37 -9.40 28.62
C ASP A 327 23.87 -9.91 27.27
N GLN A 328 22.67 -10.50 27.24
CA GLN A 328 21.98 -10.87 25.99
C GLN A 328 21.55 -9.61 25.22
N GLU A 329 21.07 -8.60 25.94
CA GLU A 329 20.70 -7.30 25.37
C GLU A 329 21.89 -6.58 24.73
N LYS A 330 23.03 -6.47 25.43
CA LYS A 330 24.26 -5.88 24.88
C LYS A 330 24.71 -6.59 23.60
N ARG A 331 24.69 -7.92 23.59
CA ARG A 331 25.04 -8.70 22.38
C ARG A 331 24.12 -8.39 21.19
N ALA A 332 22.82 -8.27 21.43
CA ALA A 332 21.88 -7.89 20.38
C ALA A 332 22.11 -6.45 19.88
N ILE A 333 22.40 -5.51 20.78
CA ILE A 333 22.71 -4.11 20.44
C ILE A 333 23.99 -4.03 19.61
N ASP A 334 25.07 -4.68 20.03
CA ASP A 334 26.36 -4.69 19.32
C ASP A 334 26.21 -5.26 17.91
N TRP A 335 25.40 -6.31 17.75
CA TRP A 335 25.09 -6.89 16.45
C TRP A 335 24.25 -5.95 15.56
N ILE A 336 23.22 -5.29 16.09
CA ILE A 336 22.44 -4.30 15.32
C ILE A 336 23.32 -3.10 14.93
N GLN A 337 24.21 -2.64 15.81
CA GLN A 337 25.17 -1.58 15.49
C GLN A 337 26.18 -2.02 14.42
N TRP A 338 26.59 -3.28 14.42
CA TRP A 338 27.42 -3.86 13.36
C TRP A 338 26.67 -3.88 12.01
N LEU A 339 25.40 -4.31 11.99
CA LEU A 339 24.56 -4.28 10.78
C LEU A 339 24.46 -2.88 10.16
N LEU A 340 24.39 -1.85 11.00
CA LEU A 340 24.34 -0.46 10.53
C LEU A 340 25.64 0.00 9.87
N LYS A 341 26.79 -0.48 10.35
CA LYS A 341 28.10 -0.14 9.76
C LYS A 341 28.31 -0.85 8.42
N GLU A 342 27.85 -2.10 8.32
CA GLU A 342 28.08 -2.98 7.17
C GLU A 342 27.02 -2.86 6.06
N GLU A 343 25.97 -2.05 6.24
CA GLU A 343 24.90 -1.88 5.23
C GLU A 343 25.47 -1.56 3.82
N SER A 344 26.47 -0.69 3.75
CA SER A 344 27.10 -0.28 2.49
C SER A 344 27.86 -1.41 1.77
N HIS A 345 28.45 -2.34 2.53
CA HIS A 345 29.19 -3.49 2.01
C HIS A 345 28.24 -4.58 1.48
N PHE A 346 27.14 -4.85 2.20
CA PHE A 346 26.11 -5.78 1.73
C PHE A 346 25.36 -5.25 0.49
N GLY A 347 25.07 -3.94 0.45
CA GLY A 347 24.37 -3.31 -0.67
C GLY A 347 25.16 -3.27 -1.97
N SER A 348 26.49 -3.09 -1.90
CA SER A 348 27.36 -3.04 -3.08
C SER A 348 27.67 -4.42 -3.67
N THR A 349 27.78 -5.45 -2.82
CA THR A 349 28.21 -6.80 -3.24
C THR A 349 27.05 -7.69 -3.70
N SER A 350 25.85 -7.51 -3.13
CA SER A 350 24.74 -8.46 -3.32
C SER A 350 23.85 -8.15 -4.52
N GLY A 351 23.89 -6.93 -5.08
CA GLY A 351 23.08 -6.53 -6.25
C GLY A 351 21.55 -6.54 -6.03
N VAL A 352 21.08 -6.80 -4.81
CA VAL A 352 19.65 -6.82 -4.43
C VAL A 352 19.30 -5.53 -3.69
N ASN A 353 18.34 -4.78 -4.24
CA ASN A 353 17.89 -3.46 -3.74
C ASN A 353 17.07 -3.51 -2.43
N ALA A 354 17.03 -4.62 -1.71
CA ALA A 354 16.28 -4.76 -0.46
C ALA A 354 17.28 -4.94 0.69
N SER A 355 17.79 -3.83 1.22
CA SER A 355 18.73 -3.86 2.34
C SER A 355 17.95 -4.08 3.64
N PHE A 356 18.46 -4.97 4.49
CA PHE A 356 18.01 -5.06 5.89
C PHE A 356 18.16 -3.71 6.62
N GLY A 357 19.00 -2.79 6.11
CA GLY A 357 19.11 -1.42 6.59
C GLY A 357 17.85 -0.59 6.36
N GLU A 358 17.19 -0.71 5.21
CA GLU A 358 15.87 -0.12 4.98
C GLU A 358 14.83 -0.66 5.97
N MET A 359 14.87 -1.97 6.24
CA MET A 359 14.00 -2.61 7.23
C MET A 359 14.28 -2.11 8.65
N LEU A 360 15.55 -1.98 9.05
CA LEU A 360 15.97 -1.42 10.34
C LEU A 360 15.49 0.02 10.52
N LEU A 361 15.67 0.85 9.48
CA LEU A 361 15.20 2.23 9.47
C LEU A 361 13.67 2.30 9.56
N LEU A 362 12.96 1.45 8.82
CA LEU A 362 11.51 1.38 8.87
C LEU A 362 11.02 1.00 10.28
N ILE A 363 11.64 0.00 10.90
CA ILE A 363 11.36 -0.40 12.30
C ILE A 363 11.62 0.76 13.26
N ALA A 364 12.76 1.44 13.13
CA ALA A 364 13.11 2.58 13.98
C ALA A 364 12.07 3.70 13.86
N ILE A 365 11.65 4.03 12.64
CA ILE A 365 10.66 5.08 12.40
C ILE A 365 9.29 4.67 12.96
N HIS A 366 8.89 3.41 12.83
CA HIS A 366 7.65 2.90 13.42
C HIS A 366 7.64 2.95 14.95
N PHE A 367 8.79 2.70 15.58
CA PHE A 367 8.93 2.84 17.02
C PHE A 367 8.78 4.30 17.46
N HIS A 368 9.39 5.24 16.73
CA HIS A 368 9.24 6.68 16.96
C HIS A 368 7.82 7.20 16.68
N SER A 369 7.12 6.64 15.68
CA SER A 369 5.74 6.99 15.37
C SER A 369 4.70 6.36 16.30
N ASN A 370 5.13 5.51 17.24
CA ASN A 370 4.26 4.70 18.09
C ASN A 370 3.30 3.77 17.33
N GLN A 371 3.60 3.39 16.09
CA GLN A 371 2.74 2.54 15.25
C GLN A 371 3.14 1.06 15.34
N MET A 372 2.84 0.43 16.47
CA MET A 372 3.22 -0.96 16.72
C MET A 372 2.57 -1.95 15.74
N SER A 373 1.36 -1.67 15.25
CA SER A 373 0.64 -2.56 14.31
C SER A 373 1.39 -2.80 13.01
N SER A 374 2.03 -1.76 12.47
CA SER A 374 2.80 -1.85 11.22
C SER A 374 4.10 -2.64 11.41
N ILE A 375 4.72 -2.57 12.60
CA ILE A 375 5.86 -3.43 12.96
C ILE A 375 5.40 -4.89 12.98
N THR A 376 4.25 -5.16 13.59
CA THR A 376 3.68 -6.50 13.63
C THR A 376 3.41 -7.04 12.22
N GLU A 377 2.85 -6.22 11.33
CA GLU A 377 2.60 -6.58 9.93
C GLU A 377 3.91 -6.83 9.15
N LEU A 378 4.94 -6.00 9.34
CA LEU A 378 6.26 -6.19 8.75
C LEU A 378 6.89 -7.51 9.20
N VAL A 379 6.79 -7.82 10.49
CA VAL A 379 7.27 -9.09 11.06
C VAL A 379 6.49 -10.27 10.47
N TYR A 380 5.17 -10.14 10.26
CA TYR A 380 4.36 -11.18 9.62
C TYR A 380 4.73 -11.42 8.17
N SER A 381 4.94 -10.34 7.41
CA SER A 381 5.36 -10.42 6.00
C SER A 381 6.70 -11.13 5.86
N THR A 382 7.66 -10.78 6.73
CA THR A 382 9.04 -11.31 6.68
C THR A 382 9.13 -12.77 7.17
N LEU A 383 8.44 -13.11 8.27
CA LEU A 383 8.42 -14.48 8.79
C LEU A 383 7.47 -15.40 8.00
N GLY A 384 6.51 -14.81 7.27
CA GLY A 384 5.44 -15.52 6.57
C GLY A 384 4.50 -16.26 7.52
N MET A 385 4.28 -15.74 8.73
CA MET A 385 3.38 -16.32 9.74
C MET A 385 2.80 -15.24 10.66
N ARG A 386 1.57 -15.46 11.14
CA ARG A 386 0.86 -14.53 12.04
C ARG A 386 1.06 -14.96 13.50
N ILE A 387 1.98 -14.30 14.21
CA ILE A 387 2.26 -14.54 15.64
C ILE A 387 1.75 -13.36 16.48
N PRO A 388 0.83 -13.53 17.44
CA PRO A 388 0.35 -12.40 18.23
C PRO A 388 1.47 -11.79 19.10
N ILE A 389 2.00 -10.64 18.69
CA ILE A 389 2.98 -9.86 19.45
C ILE A 389 2.24 -8.86 20.34
N ARG A 390 2.37 -8.98 21.67
CA ARG A 390 1.77 -8.02 22.62
C ARG A 390 2.57 -6.71 22.64
N SER A 391 1.91 -5.57 22.82
CA SER A 391 2.55 -4.25 22.89
C SER A 391 3.62 -4.15 24.00
N ASN A 392 3.37 -4.73 25.18
CA ASN A 392 4.33 -4.75 26.29
C ASN A 392 5.63 -5.48 25.93
N ASN A 393 5.55 -6.48 25.05
CA ASN A 393 6.72 -7.25 24.61
C ASN A 393 7.65 -6.40 23.73
N LEU A 394 7.10 -5.44 22.99
CA LEU A 394 7.86 -4.53 22.14
C LEU A 394 8.39 -3.31 22.89
N ALA A 395 7.98 -3.08 24.14
CA ALA A 395 8.39 -1.90 24.91
C ALA A 395 9.91 -1.85 25.11
N ARG A 396 10.54 -2.99 25.41
CA ARG A 396 12.01 -3.06 25.58
C ARG A 396 12.74 -2.86 24.26
N MET A 397 12.28 -3.47 23.17
CA MET A 397 12.89 -3.21 21.86
C MET A 397 12.67 -1.78 21.39
N LYS A 398 11.52 -1.18 21.72
CA LYS A 398 11.26 0.22 21.44
C LYS A 398 12.28 1.11 22.16
N THR A 399 12.57 0.89 23.43
CA THR A 399 13.58 1.70 24.15
C THR A 399 14.96 1.54 23.54
N ILE A 400 15.37 0.32 23.22
CA ILE A 400 16.66 0.06 22.56
C ILE A 400 16.74 0.79 21.21
N PHE A 401 15.72 0.66 20.35
CA PHE A 401 15.69 1.32 19.05
C PHE A 401 15.63 2.84 19.18
N THR A 402 14.79 3.42 20.05
CA THR A 402 14.58 4.87 20.08
C THR A 402 15.62 5.63 20.90
N GLN A 403 16.22 5.02 21.93
CA GLN A 403 17.13 5.69 22.86
C GLN A 403 18.60 5.34 22.62
N GLU A 404 18.91 4.09 22.23
CA GLU A 404 20.31 3.63 22.18
C GLU A 404 20.84 3.52 20.74
N ILE A 405 20.07 2.98 19.81
CA ILE A 405 20.53 2.70 18.44
C ILE A 405 20.18 3.85 17.49
N PHE A 406 18.91 4.25 17.45
CA PHE A 406 18.37 5.21 16.51
C PHE A 406 17.69 6.37 17.26
N THR A 407 18.49 7.28 17.80
CA THR A 407 17.95 8.52 18.38
C THR A 407 17.20 9.34 17.33
N ASP A 408 16.25 10.17 17.75
CA ASP A 408 15.47 11.05 16.86
C ASP A 408 16.35 11.81 15.86
N GLN A 409 17.54 12.25 16.30
CA GLN A 409 18.50 12.99 15.48
C GLN A 409 19.07 12.13 14.35
N VAL A 410 19.50 10.90 14.66
CA VAL A 410 20.11 9.98 13.69
C VAL A 410 19.08 9.53 12.65
N VAL A 411 17.86 9.22 13.10
CA VAL A 411 16.74 8.84 12.22
C VAL A 411 16.39 9.98 11.27
N THR A 412 16.30 11.21 11.78
CA THR A 412 15.98 12.39 10.97
C THR A 412 17.06 12.63 9.90
N ALA A 413 18.34 12.47 10.24
CA ALA A 413 19.45 12.62 9.30
C ALA A 413 19.48 11.52 8.23
N HIS A 414 19.14 10.28 8.58
CA HIS A 414 19.08 9.16 7.63
C HIS A 414 17.84 9.20 6.75
N ALA A 415 16.72 9.75 7.24
CA ALA A 415 15.46 9.82 6.50
C ALA A 415 15.59 10.53 5.14
N VAL A 416 16.47 11.52 5.02
CA VAL A 416 16.74 12.23 3.74
C VAL A 416 17.49 11.35 2.72
N LYS A 417 18.30 10.41 3.20
CA LYS A 417 19.10 9.51 2.35
C LYS A 417 18.28 8.34 1.79
N VAL A 418 17.13 8.03 2.41
CA VAL A 418 16.23 6.96 1.96
C VAL A 418 15.74 7.26 0.54
N PRO A 419 15.82 6.31 -0.40
CA PRO A 419 15.35 6.52 -1.76
C PRO A 419 13.84 6.81 -1.78
N VAL A 420 13.42 7.66 -2.72
CA VAL A 420 12.00 7.92 -2.93
C VAL A 420 11.30 6.68 -3.46
N THR A 421 10.04 6.48 -3.06
CA THR A 421 9.23 5.38 -3.58
C THR A 421 8.91 5.65 -5.05
N LYS A 422 9.51 4.85 -5.94
CA LYS A 422 9.23 4.89 -7.39
C LYS A 422 7.78 4.45 -7.64
N ASN A 423 7.09 5.13 -8.56
CA ASN A 423 5.73 4.79 -9.01
C ASN A 423 4.68 4.70 -7.87
N LEU A 424 4.75 5.61 -6.90
CA LEU A 424 3.83 5.61 -5.77
C LEU A 424 2.38 5.78 -6.24
N SER A 425 1.53 4.81 -5.91
CA SER A 425 0.09 4.79 -6.17
C SER A 425 -0.67 4.23 -4.97
N ARG A 426 -2.00 4.37 -4.93
CA ARG A 426 -2.86 3.77 -3.89
C ARG A 426 -2.72 2.24 -3.80
N ASN A 427 -2.29 1.59 -4.88
CA ASN A 427 -2.20 0.13 -4.96
C ASN A 427 -0.97 -0.43 -4.23
N VAL A 428 -0.02 0.42 -3.83
CA VAL A 428 1.17 -0.02 -3.10
C VAL A 428 0.78 -0.27 -1.65
N THR A 429 0.88 -1.53 -1.21
CA THR A 429 0.55 -1.95 0.15
C THR A 429 1.78 -1.91 1.07
N GLY A 430 1.53 -1.80 2.37
CA GLY A 430 2.57 -1.68 3.40
C GLY A 430 2.89 -0.25 3.79
N PHE A 431 3.74 -0.10 4.81
CA PHE A 431 4.16 1.22 5.26
C PHE A 431 5.39 1.69 4.49
N LEU A 432 5.20 2.76 3.72
CA LEU A 432 6.23 3.31 2.83
C LEU A 432 7.04 4.41 3.51
N PRO A 433 8.26 4.73 3.03
CA PRO A 433 9.05 5.89 3.47
C PRO A 433 8.25 7.20 3.49
N VAL A 434 7.26 7.36 2.62
CA VAL A 434 6.37 8.54 2.58
C VAL A 434 5.59 8.74 3.88
N HIS A 435 5.13 7.67 4.52
CA HIS A 435 4.43 7.76 5.80
C HIS A 435 5.38 8.15 6.93
N CYS A 436 6.61 7.63 6.90
CA CYS A 436 7.68 8.00 7.80
C CYS A 436 7.96 9.50 7.75
N ILE A 437 8.22 10.02 6.55
CA ILE A 437 8.53 11.44 6.33
C ILE A 437 7.35 12.31 6.75
N HIS A 438 6.11 11.92 6.43
CA HIS A 438 4.91 12.63 6.88
C HIS A 438 4.84 12.73 8.41
N GLN A 439 5.11 11.63 9.13
CA GLN A 439 5.09 11.63 10.58
C GLN A 439 6.23 12.44 11.21
N LEU A 440 7.46 12.32 10.67
CA LEU A 440 8.63 13.08 11.12
C LEU A 440 8.46 14.60 10.88
N LEU A 441 7.79 14.98 9.78
CA LEU A 441 7.40 16.37 9.54
C LEU A 441 6.32 16.83 10.53
N LYS A 442 5.35 15.97 10.84
CA LYS A 442 4.29 16.27 11.80
C LYS A 442 4.84 16.49 13.21
N SER A 443 5.88 15.74 13.60
CA SER A 443 6.59 15.92 14.88
C SER A 443 7.63 17.05 14.87
N ARG A 444 7.77 17.78 13.75
CA ARG A 444 8.76 18.87 13.55
C ARG A 444 10.21 18.42 13.76
N ALA A 445 10.52 17.13 13.58
CA ALA A 445 11.86 16.60 13.81
C ALA A 445 12.91 17.23 12.87
N PHE A 446 12.57 17.40 11.58
CA PHE A 446 13.45 18.04 10.59
C PHE A 446 13.84 19.48 10.96
N THR A 447 12.89 20.26 11.53
CA THR A 447 13.15 21.62 12.00
C THR A 447 14.00 21.60 13.28
N LYS A 448 13.69 20.70 14.22
CA LYS A 448 14.41 20.56 15.50
C LYS A 448 15.89 20.22 15.29
N TYR A 449 16.20 19.34 14.34
CA TYR A 449 17.56 18.85 14.07
C TYR A 449 18.23 19.51 12.86
N LYS A 450 17.60 20.55 12.28
CA LYS A 450 18.13 21.32 11.15
C LYS A 450 18.50 20.50 9.90
N VAL A 451 17.65 19.55 9.52
CA VAL A 451 17.87 18.68 8.36
C VAL A 451 16.98 19.12 7.19
N PRO A 452 17.53 19.44 5.99
CA PRO A 452 16.74 19.85 4.83
C PRO A 452 16.10 18.66 4.12
N ILE A 453 14.79 18.72 3.86
CA ILE A 453 14.01 17.62 3.22
C ILE A 453 13.41 18.00 1.85
N LYS A 454 13.59 19.25 1.38
CA LYS A 454 12.99 19.79 0.15
C LYS A 454 13.18 18.86 -1.05
N ASP A 455 14.42 18.48 -1.33
CA ASP A 455 14.78 17.69 -2.52
C ASP A 455 14.13 16.31 -2.52
N TRP A 456 13.98 15.72 -1.34
CA TRP A 456 13.32 14.42 -1.19
C TRP A 456 11.83 14.52 -1.51
N ILE A 457 11.14 15.53 -0.99
CA ILE A 457 9.71 15.76 -1.26
C ILE A 457 9.48 16.06 -2.73
N TYR A 458 10.30 16.91 -3.33
CA TYR A 458 10.22 17.23 -4.76
C TYR A 458 10.38 15.97 -5.63
N LYS A 459 11.41 15.16 -5.35
CA LYS A 459 11.64 13.87 -6.04
C LYS A 459 10.46 12.91 -5.83
N GLN A 460 9.92 12.83 -4.61
CA GLN A 460 8.80 11.95 -4.32
C GLN A 460 7.54 12.35 -5.10
N ILE A 461 7.22 13.65 -5.19
CA ILE A 461 6.09 14.18 -5.98
C ILE A 461 6.25 13.82 -7.47
N CYS A 462 7.47 13.94 -8.00
CA CYS A 462 7.78 13.60 -9.39
C CYS A 462 7.64 12.10 -9.71
N CYS A 463 7.79 11.23 -8.71
CA CYS A 463 7.68 9.77 -8.85
C CYS A 463 6.26 9.21 -8.58
N THR A 464 5.25 10.06 -8.42
CA THR A 464 3.86 9.64 -8.15
C THR A 464 3.07 9.35 -9.44
N ILE A 465 2.23 8.32 -9.38
CA ILE A 465 1.40 7.82 -10.49
C ILE A 465 -0.05 7.67 -10.01
N PRO A 466 -1.07 7.89 -10.86
CA PRO A 466 -2.46 7.60 -10.46
C PRO A 466 -2.70 6.09 -10.29
N PRO A 467 -3.62 5.65 -9.40
CA PRO A 467 -4.46 6.43 -8.49
C PRO A 467 -3.68 7.05 -7.33
N LEU A 468 -4.08 8.24 -6.89
CA LEU A 468 -3.36 9.02 -5.89
C LEU A 468 -3.33 8.33 -4.51
N HIS A 469 -2.14 8.29 -3.92
CA HIS A 469 -1.93 7.78 -2.56
C HIS A 469 -2.46 8.77 -1.50
N PRO A 470 -3.27 8.34 -0.51
CA PRO A 470 -4.03 9.23 0.39
C PRO A 470 -3.16 10.08 1.33
N VAL A 471 -1.91 9.70 1.57
CA VAL A 471 -1.00 10.46 2.44
C VAL A 471 -0.41 11.70 1.77
N LEU A 472 -0.41 11.77 0.44
CA LEU A 472 0.27 12.85 -0.29
C LEU A 472 -0.30 14.25 0.00
N PRO A 473 -1.64 14.49 0.02
CA PRO A 473 -2.17 15.79 0.41
C PRO A 473 -1.73 16.21 1.81
N GLY A 474 -1.86 15.33 2.81
CA GLY A 474 -1.43 15.59 4.18
C GLY A 474 0.08 15.83 4.31
N LEU A 475 0.90 15.11 3.54
CA LEU A 475 2.34 15.37 3.48
C LEU A 475 2.66 16.78 2.99
N ILE A 476 1.99 17.24 1.93
CA ILE A 476 2.16 18.59 1.39
C ILE A 476 1.69 19.64 2.41
N GLU A 477 0.56 19.42 3.08
CA GLU A 477 0.05 20.32 4.13
C GLU A 477 1.05 20.50 5.28
N VAL A 478 1.56 19.40 5.82
CA VAL A 478 2.53 19.45 6.92
C VAL A 478 3.85 20.07 6.46
N TYR A 479 4.28 19.82 5.23
CA TYR A 479 5.48 20.45 4.67
C TYR A 479 5.33 21.97 4.52
N VAL A 480 4.22 22.44 3.94
CA VAL A 480 3.92 23.88 3.80
C VAL A 480 3.88 24.56 5.17
N ASN A 481 3.20 23.95 6.15
CA ASN A 481 3.20 24.43 7.52
C ASN A 481 4.61 24.45 8.12
N SER A 482 5.45 23.45 7.84
CA SER A 482 6.83 23.42 8.31
C SER A 482 7.71 24.53 7.71
N VAL A 483 7.40 25.02 6.51
CA VAL A 483 8.12 26.14 5.87
C VAL A 483 7.65 27.47 6.43
N LEU A 484 6.34 27.67 6.59
CA LEU A 484 5.75 28.98 6.87
C LEU A 484 5.53 29.27 8.37
N THR A 485 5.07 28.29 9.14
CA THR A 485 4.69 28.52 10.55
C THR A 485 5.89 28.31 11.50
N PRO A 486 6.25 29.32 12.31
CA PRO A 486 7.37 29.23 13.24
C PRO A 486 7.09 28.26 14.38
N SER A 487 8.15 27.66 14.93
CA SER A 487 8.05 26.82 16.13
C SER A 487 7.73 27.69 17.34
N SER A 488 6.84 27.23 18.23
CA SER A 488 6.49 27.90 19.49
C SER A 488 7.68 28.10 20.45
N LYS A 489 8.86 27.56 20.13
CA LYS A 489 10.11 27.73 20.88
C LYS A 489 11.15 28.49 20.04
N GLY A 490 11.06 29.82 20.02
CA GLY A 490 12.17 30.79 19.91
C GLY A 490 13.22 30.69 18.79
N SER A 491 13.13 29.76 17.84
CA SER A 491 14.05 29.64 16.72
C SER A 491 13.42 30.25 15.47
N VAL A 492 13.99 31.37 15.02
CA VAL A 492 13.56 32.12 13.83
C VAL A 492 13.91 31.35 12.53
N ASP A 493 14.83 30.39 12.62
CA ASP A 493 15.32 29.63 11.46
C ASP A 493 14.46 28.40 11.17
N THR A 494 13.64 28.47 10.12
CA THR A 494 13.12 27.27 9.47
C THR A 494 14.17 26.70 8.53
N THR A 495 14.50 25.42 8.68
CA THR A 495 15.47 24.74 7.80
C THR A 495 14.89 24.29 6.47
N ASN A 496 13.57 24.25 6.36
CA ASN A 496 12.87 23.84 5.15
C ASN A 496 12.64 25.05 4.26
N GLU A 497 13.16 24.98 3.04
CA GLU A 497 12.99 25.99 2.00
C GLU A 497 11.75 25.72 1.13
N PRO A 498 11.11 26.75 0.56
CA PRO A 498 10.10 26.57 -0.47
C PRO A 498 10.70 26.03 -1.77
N ILE A 499 9.88 25.34 -2.56
CA ILE A 499 10.28 24.82 -3.88
C ILE A 499 10.53 26.01 -4.83
N THR A 500 11.54 25.90 -5.70
CA THR A 500 11.91 27.00 -6.61
C THR A 500 10.95 27.11 -7.79
N GLU A 501 10.84 28.31 -8.39
CA GLU A 501 9.98 28.52 -9.56
C GLU A 501 10.49 27.69 -10.75
N GLU A 502 11.81 27.59 -10.91
CA GLU A 502 12.47 26.81 -11.96
C GLU A 502 12.15 25.32 -11.85
N GLU A 503 12.29 24.73 -10.66
CA GLU A 503 11.94 23.32 -10.40
C GLU A 503 10.49 23.02 -10.76
N ILE A 504 9.56 23.93 -10.42
CA ILE A 504 8.15 23.76 -10.75
C ILE A 504 7.94 23.90 -12.26
N LEU A 505 8.53 24.91 -12.91
CA LEU A 505 8.47 25.08 -14.36
C LEU A 505 9.10 23.90 -15.11
N THR A 506 10.10 23.19 -14.59
CA THR A 506 10.64 22.00 -15.27
C THR A 506 9.62 20.86 -15.40
N VAL A 507 8.68 20.76 -14.46
CA VAL A 507 7.59 19.76 -14.50
C VAL A 507 6.46 20.20 -15.44
N PHE A 508 6.19 21.51 -15.52
CA PHE A 508 5.18 22.09 -16.41
C PHE A 508 5.68 22.33 -17.84
N SER A 509 6.96 22.59 -18.07
CA SER A 509 7.56 22.77 -19.41
C SER A 509 7.61 21.47 -20.21
N LYS A 510 7.67 20.33 -19.51
CA LYS A 510 7.50 19.00 -20.07
C LYS A 510 6.03 18.67 -20.41
N SER A 511 5.08 19.58 -20.11
CA SER A 511 3.67 19.47 -20.54
C SER A 511 3.49 19.90 -22.00
N VAL A 512 2.45 19.35 -22.64
CA VAL A 512 2.18 19.44 -24.09
C VAL A 512 2.14 20.88 -24.65
N PHE A 513 1.93 21.90 -23.80
CA PHE A 513 1.72 23.29 -24.22
C PHE A 513 2.98 24.15 -24.35
N MET A 514 4.09 23.78 -23.72
CA MET A 514 5.30 24.63 -23.62
C MET A 514 6.47 24.15 -24.50
N CYS A 515 6.29 23.06 -25.25
CA CYS A 515 7.35 22.37 -25.99
C CYS A 515 7.89 23.13 -27.23
N GLN A 516 7.34 24.30 -27.59
CA GLN A 516 7.65 24.95 -28.87
C GLN A 516 8.67 26.11 -28.81
N ASP A 517 8.90 26.75 -27.66
CA ASP A 517 9.69 28.00 -27.62
C ASP A 517 11.11 27.88 -27.05
N GLN A 518 11.53 26.75 -26.48
CA GLN A 518 12.85 26.60 -25.83
C GLN A 518 13.79 25.54 -26.43
N ALA A 519 13.52 25.04 -27.63
CA ALA A 519 14.38 24.04 -28.27
C ALA A 519 15.71 24.57 -28.82
N LYS A 520 16.05 25.87 -28.64
CA LYS A 520 17.27 26.47 -29.22
C LYS A 520 18.32 26.97 -28.23
N THR A 521 18.15 26.84 -26.91
CA THR A 521 19.05 27.55 -25.97
C THR A 521 19.36 26.84 -24.66
N ILE A 522 19.62 25.52 -24.65
CA ILE A 522 20.32 24.89 -23.52
C ILE A 522 21.40 23.94 -24.04
N SER A 523 22.62 24.47 -24.11
CA SER A 523 23.86 23.76 -24.34
C SER A 523 24.24 22.88 -23.14
N HIS A 524 24.54 21.62 -23.43
CA HIS A 524 25.55 20.74 -22.82
C HIS A 524 26.18 21.15 -21.49
N THR A 525 25.57 20.81 -20.36
CA THR A 525 26.27 20.31 -19.15
C THR A 525 25.22 19.84 -18.14
N SER A 526 25.17 18.52 -17.89
CA SER A 526 24.40 17.76 -16.87
C SER A 526 23.48 16.64 -17.40
N LYS A 527 23.95 15.87 -18.40
CA LYS A 527 23.20 14.71 -18.95
C LYS A 527 23.15 13.46 -18.03
N SER A 528 23.80 13.46 -16.86
CA SER A 528 23.97 12.22 -16.06
C SER A 528 22.97 12.02 -14.91
N MET A 529 22.22 13.03 -14.44
CA MET A 529 21.28 12.88 -13.32
C MET A 529 19.78 12.99 -13.71
N LEU A 530 19.47 13.33 -14.96
CA LEU A 530 18.10 13.67 -15.39
C LEU A 530 17.42 12.58 -16.24
N GLN A 531 18.08 11.45 -16.50
CA GLN A 531 17.56 10.40 -17.39
C GLN A 531 16.50 9.47 -16.75
N GLU A 532 16.34 9.44 -15.41
CA GLU A 532 15.30 8.63 -14.76
C GLU A 532 13.97 9.39 -14.50
N LEU A 533 13.92 10.72 -14.62
CA LEU A 533 12.71 11.55 -14.37
C LEU A 533 11.81 11.73 -15.62
N ASN A 534 11.82 10.76 -16.54
CA ASN A 534 11.44 10.96 -17.95
C ASN A 534 9.94 10.94 -18.30
N LYS A 535 9.02 11.05 -17.35
CA LYS A 535 7.60 11.33 -17.63
C LYS A 535 7.02 12.22 -16.52
N SER A 536 6.87 13.54 -16.77
CA SER A 536 6.08 14.39 -15.87
C SER A 536 4.62 13.93 -15.92
N SER A 537 4.16 13.24 -14.88
CA SER A 537 2.78 12.76 -14.81
C SER A 537 1.84 13.93 -14.51
N LEU A 538 0.58 13.82 -14.96
CA LEU A 538 -0.49 14.74 -14.58
C LEU A 538 -0.59 14.86 -13.04
N THR A 539 -0.38 13.75 -12.33
CA THR A 539 -0.35 13.68 -10.86
C THR A 539 0.68 14.64 -10.26
N SER A 540 1.92 14.65 -10.76
CA SER A 540 2.95 15.58 -10.28
C SER A 540 2.56 17.05 -10.54
N GLN A 541 1.95 17.34 -11.68
CA GLN A 541 1.45 18.69 -12.00
C GLN A 541 0.33 19.14 -11.05
N LEU A 542 -0.63 18.25 -10.76
CA LEU A 542 -1.73 18.53 -9.84
C LEU A 542 -1.24 18.69 -8.39
N LEU A 543 -0.28 17.87 -7.94
CA LEU A 543 0.29 17.98 -6.60
C LEU A 543 1.11 19.26 -6.41
N LEU A 544 1.88 19.67 -7.42
CA LEU A 544 2.60 20.94 -7.39
C LEU A 544 1.64 22.14 -7.45
N LEU A 545 0.56 22.04 -8.22
CA LEU A 545 -0.50 23.06 -8.23
C LEU A 545 -1.15 23.17 -6.85
N TYR A 546 -1.49 22.05 -6.22
CA TYR A 546 -2.02 22.02 -4.86
C TYR A 546 -1.04 22.63 -3.85
N TYR A 547 0.24 22.29 -3.93
CA TYR A 547 1.29 22.91 -3.11
C TYR A 547 1.33 24.43 -3.28
N LEU A 548 1.30 24.94 -4.52
CA LEU A 548 1.33 26.38 -4.81
C LEU A 548 0.13 27.11 -4.22
N LEU A 549 -1.07 26.60 -4.46
CA LEU A 549 -2.30 27.21 -3.96
C LEU A 549 -2.37 27.16 -2.43
N LEU A 550 -1.98 26.04 -1.83
CA LEU A 550 -1.96 25.88 -0.38
C LEU A 550 -0.89 26.79 0.26
N TYR A 551 0.26 26.97 -0.39
CA TYR A 551 1.30 27.87 0.07
C TYR A 551 0.84 29.33 0.09
N GLU A 552 0.12 29.77 -0.94
CA GLU A 552 -0.50 31.11 -0.98
C GLU A 552 -1.54 31.27 0.15
N ASP A 553 -2.45 30.30 0.32
CA ASP A 553 -3.49 30.31 1.37
C ASP A 553 -2.90 30.41 2.78
N THR A 554 -1.94 29.55 3.07
CA THR A 554 -1.28 29.50 4.38
C THR A 554 -0.37 30.70 4.63
N ARG A 555 0.23 31.29 3.59
CA ARG A 555 0.99 32.54 3.69
C ARG A 555 0.07 33.71 4.06
N LEU A 556 -1.04 33.87 3.34
CA LEU A 556 -2.01 34.94 3.59
C LEU A 556 -2.64 34.81 4.98
N SER A 557 -3.03 33.60 5.37
CA SER A 557 -3.62 33.32 6.68
C SER A 557 -2.68 33.63 7.86
N ASN A 558 -1.37 33.43 7.68
CA ASN A 558 -0.36 33.65 8.72
C ASN A 558 0.43 34.96 8.58
N MET A 559 0.03 35.87 7.69
CA MET A 559 0.83 37.08 7.39
C MET A 559 1.06 37.96 8.63
N LYS A 560 0.06 38.05 9.53
CA LYS A 560 0.18 38.78 10.80
C LYS A 560 1.34 38.26 11.68
N SER A 561 1.52 36.93 11.77
CA SER A 561 2.60 36.32 12.56
C SER A 561 3.96 36.38 11.87
N ILE A 562 3.98 36.32 10.53
CA ILE A 562 5.18 36.46 9.71
C ILE A 562 5.77 37.87 9.84
N LEU A 563 4.92 38.90 9.78
CA LEU A 563 5.36 40.29 9.94
C LEU A 563 5.76 40.62 11.37
N ALA A 564 5.08 40.06 12.37
CA ALA A 564 5.49 40.19 13.78
C ALA A 564 6.86 39.54 14.07
N SER A 565 7.28 38.57 13.26
CA SER A 565 8.58 37.89 13.37
C SER A 565 9.66 38.43 12.41
N ASP A 566 9.38 39.52 11.69
CA ASP A 566 10.24 40.17 10.68
C ASP A 566 10.83 39.19 9.64
N ARG A 567 10.11 38.10 9.36
CA ARG A 567 10.60 37.02 8.50
C ARG A 567 10.24 37.28 7.04
N LYS A 568 11.25 37.32 6.18
CA LYS A 568 11.04 37.42 4.72
C LYS A 568 10.63 36.06 4.15
N VAL A 569 9.35 35.91 3.85
CA VAL A 569 8.79 34.74 3.18
C VAL A 569 8.77 34.96 1.66
N LYS A 570 9.09 33.91 0.89
CA LYS A 570 9.10 33.97 -0.57
C LYS A 570 7.68 34.19 -1.11
N ARG A 571 7.52 35.17 -2.01
CA ARG A 571 6.32 35.35 -2.82
C ARG A 571 6.58 34.83 -4.22
N TYR A 572 5.68 34.00 -4.74
CA TYR A 572 5.74 33.56 -6.13
C TYR A 572 5.35 34.69 -7.08
N SER A 573 6.09 34.83 -8.18
CA SER A 573 5.85 35.92 -9.12
C SER A 573 4.52 35.74 -9.87
N PRO A 574 3.74 36.82 -10.12
CA PRO A 574 2.49 36.74 -10.88
C PRO A 574 2.74 36.27 -12.32
N GLN A 575 3.91 36.60 -12.89
CA GLN A 575 4.34 36.15 -14.21
C GLN A 575 4.58 34.64 -14.27
N PHE A 576 5.07 34.03 -13.19
CA PHE A 576 5.21 32.58 -13.08
C PHE A 576 3.84 31.91 -13.01
N ILE A 577 2.94 32.41 -12.16
CA ILE A 577 1.58 31.85 -12.00
C ILE A 577 0.80 31.93 -13.33
N ALA A 578 0.97 32.99 -14.13
CA ALA A 578 0.33 33.15 -15.43
C ALA A 578 0.76 32.09 -16.47
N LYS A 579 1.94 31.49 -16.33
CA LYS A 579 2.42 30.41 -17.21
C LYS A 579 1.79 29.05 -16.90
N ILE A 580 1.14 28.90 -15.75
CA ILE A 580 0.56 27.62 -15.31
C ILE A 580 -0.90 27.52 -15.78
N PRO A 581 -1.28 26.43 -16.49
CA PRO A 581 -2.66 26.21 -16.94
C PRO A 581 -3.54 25.67 -15.80
N ILE A 582 -3.83 26.50 -14.80
CA ILE A 582 -4.60 26.13 -13.60
C ILE A 582 -5.97 25.54 -13.98
N PHE A 583 -6.70 26.23 -14.87
CA PHE A 583 -8.06 25.86 -15.26
C PHE A 583 -8.11 24.50 -15.97
N TYR A 584 -7.25 24.31 -16.97
CA TYR A 584 -7.12 23.03 -17.70
C TYR A 584 -6.79 21.85 -16.79
N LEU A 585 -5.87 22.03 -15.84
CA LEU A 585 -5.47 20.97 -14.92
C LEU A 585 -6.64 20.53 -14.03
N ILE A 586 -7.45 21.48 -13.57
CA ILE A 586 -8.61 21.21 -12.72
C ILE A 586 -9.73 20.53 -13.51
N GLN A 587 -10.01 20.99 -14.74
CA GLN A 587 -10.96 20.30 -15.63
C GLN A 587 -10.55 18.85 -15.90
N ARG A 588 -9.25 18.58 -16.03
CA ARG A 588 -8.74 17.22 -16.21
C ARG A 588 -8.87 16.39 -14.93
N ALA A 589 -8.57 16.97 -13.77
CA ALA A 589 -8.80 16.31 -12.48
C ALA A 589 -10.29 16.01 -12.22
N GLN A 590 -11.20 16.85 -12.73
CA GLN A 590 -12.65 16.60 -12.70
C GLN A 590 -13.05 15.41 -13.58
N LYS A 591 -12.50 15.29 -14.80
CA LYS A 591 -12.75 14.16 -15.70
C LYS A 591 -12.24 12.84 -15.09
N ASP A 592 -11.11 12.88 -14.40
CA ASP A 592 -10.46 11.71 -13.79
C ASP A 592 -10.77 11.59 -12.26
N GLN A 593 -12.02 11.84 -11.85
CA GLN A 593 -12.39 11.96 -10.43
C GLN A 593 -12.07 10.71 -9.59
N GLN A 594 -12.15 9.51 -10.16
CA GLN A 594 -11.85 8.26 -9.44
C GLN A 594 -10.37 8.15 -9.04
N GLU A 595 -9.46 8.68 -9.85
CA GLU A 595 -8.02 8.60 -9.63
C GLU A 595 -7.52 9.69 -8.65
N PHE A 596 -8.20 10.84 -8.61
CA PHE A 596 -7.80 12.03 -7.86
C PHE A 596 -8.79 12.49 -6.78
N ALA A 597 -9.73 11.61 -6.35
CA ALA A 597 -10.81 11.96 -5.42
C ALA A 597 -10.36 12.72 -4.15
N GLY A 598 -9.21 12.36 -3.58
CA GLY A 598 -8.66 13.00 -2.38
C GLY A 598 -8.00 14.37 -2.60
N LEU A 599 -7.76 14.77 -3.85
CA LEU A 599 -7.06 16.01 -4.21
C LEU A 599 -8.00 17.04 -4.86
N PHE A 600 -8.98 16.59 -5.65
CA PHE A 600 -9.86 17.49 -6.40
C PHE A 600 -10.66 18.44 -5.50
N SER A 601 -11.28 17.94 -4.43
CA SER A 601 -12.08 18.76 -3.51
C SER A 601 -11.24 19.85 -2.81
N PRO A 602 -10.08 19.53 -2.18
CA PRO A 602 -9.18 20.56 -1.65
C PRO A 602 -8.71 21.58 -2.69
N LEU A 603 -8.41 21.12 -3.90
CA LEU A 603 -7.94 21.97 -5.00
C LEU A 603 -9.03 22.95 -5.47
N LEU A 604 -10.27 22.46 -5.62
CA LEU A 604 -11.42 23.28 -6.00
C LEU A 604 -11.71 24.34 -4.92
N ARG A 605 -11.66 23.96 -3.64
CA ARG A 605 -11.80 24.90 -2.51
C ARG A 605 -10.77 26.03 -2.59
N LEU A 606 -9.49 25.68 -2.78
CA LEU A 606 -8.42 26.67 -2.90
C LEU A 606 -8.59 27.56 -4.15
N LEU A 607 -9.07 26.98 -5.26
CA LEU A 607 -9.37 27.74 -6.48
C LEU A 607 -10.51 28.74 -6.24
N THR A 608 -11.61 28.33 -5.60
CA THR A 608 -12.75 29.22 -5.32
C THR A 608 -12.36 30.39 -4.41
N THR A 609 -11.42 30.17 -3.48
CA THR A 609 -10.94 31.22 -2.58
C THR A 609 -10.00 32.21 -3.30
N HIS A 610 -9.00 31.72 -4.04
CA HIS A 610 -7.94 32.58 -4.60
C HIS A 610 -8.18 33.05 -6.04
N TYR A 611 -8.97 32.32 -6.82
CA TYR A 611 -9.24 32.59 -8.23
C TYR A 611 -10.73 32.41 -8.58
N PRO A 612 -11.67 33.11 -7.92
CA PRO A 612 -13.10 32.98 -8.19
C PRO A 612 -13.47 33.36 -9.63
N HIS A 613 -12.70 34.24 -10.26
CA HIS A 613 -12.84 34.61 -11.68
C HIS A 613 -12.62 33.44 -12.66
N LEU A 614 -11.99 32.34 -12.23
CA LEU A 614 -11.88 31.10 -13.01
C LEU A 614 -13.04 30.12 -12.74
N CYS A 615 -13.83 30.37 -11.70
CA CYS A 615 -14.97 29.55 -11.28
C CYS A 615 -16.31 30.10 -11.80
N LEU A 616 -16.31 30.94 -12.85
CA LEU A 616 -17.54 31.46 -13.45
C LEU A 616 -18.33 30.31 -14.08
N VAL A 617 -19.60 30.18 -13.71
CA VAL A 617 -20.48 29.06 -14.10
C VAL A 617 -20.52 28.84 -15.62
N GLN A 618 -20.56 29.92 -16.40
CA GLN A 618 -20.59 29.89 -17.87
C GLN A 618 -19.36 29.19 -18.49
N SER A 619 -18.19 29.31 -17.86
CA SER A 619 -16.94 28.70 -18.34
C SER A 619 -16.86 27.20 -18.08
N TRP A 620 -17.68 26.67 -17.17
CA TRP A 620 -17.71 25.25 -16.80
C TRP A 620 -18.83 24.49 -17.51
N LEU A 621 -19.97 25.15 -17.79
CA LEU A 621 -21.12 24.54 -18.47
C LEU A 621 -20.93 24.38 -19.99
N THR A 622 -20.01 25.13 -20.59
CA THR A 622 -19.78 25.13 -22.05
C THR A 622 -19.27 23.79 -22.60
N ASP A 623 -18.72 22.93 -21.75
CA ASP A 623 -18.30 21.57 -22.12
C ASP A 623 -19.50 20.59 -22.22
N GLU A 624 -20.63 20.83 -21.56
CA GLU A 624 -21.76 19.87 -21.51
C GLU A 624 -22.71 19.98 -22.72
N GLU A 625 -22.89 21.17 -23.29
CA GLU A 625 -23.86 21.41 -24.36
C GLU A 625 -23.44 20.90 -25.75
N ASP A 626 -22.13 20.70 -26.00
CA ASP A 626 -21.60 20.31 -27.32
C ASP A 626 -21.26 18.80 -27.43
N ILE A 627 -21.29 18.00 -26.35
CA ILE A 627 -20.86 16.57 -26.37
C ILE A 627 -21.78 15.71 -27.27
N ASP A 628 -23.09 15.95 -27.25
CA ASP A 628 -24.05 15.12 -28.00
C ASP A 628 -24.04 15.37 -29.53
N LEU A 629 -23.59 16.55 -29.96
CA LEU A 629 -23.50 16.92 -31.39
C LEU A 629 -22.08 16.77 -31.96
N THR A 630 -21.04 16.92 -31.14
CA THR A 630 -19.64 16.79 -31.59
C THR A 630 -19.18 15.33 -31.70
N LEU A 631 -19.71 14.39 -30.90
CA LEU A 631 -19.43 12.95 -31.07
C LEU A 631 -20.05 12.38 -32.36
N LYS A 632 -21.21 12.89 -32.79
CA LYS A 632 -21.82 12.52 -34.08
C LYS A 632 -21.13 13.17 -35.28
N ASN A 633 -20.51 14.34 -35.12
CA ASN A 633 -19.80 15.04 -36.20
C ASN A 633 -18.29 14.76 -36.28
N SER A 634 -17.65 14.26 -35.21
CA SER A 634 -16.24 13.85 -35.21
C SER A 634 -15.98 12.53 -35.95
N SER A 635 -17.03 11.75 -36.22
CA SER A 635 -17.01 10.57 -37.10
C SER A 635 -17.19 10.92 -38.59
N VAL A 636 -17.45 12.18 -38.93
CA VAL A 636 -17.13 12.68 -40.28
C VAL A 636 -15.62 12.75 -40.34
N LYS A 637 -15.01 11.65 -40.83
CA LYS A 637 -13.60 11.52 -41.20
C LYS A 637 -12.98 12.89 -41.37
N LEU A 638 -12.01 13.24 -40.51
CA LEU A 638 -11.02 14.30 -40.76
C LEU A 638 -10.77 14.31 -42.27
N LEU A 639 -11.34 15.27 -43.00
CA LEU A 639 -10.98 15.50 -44.38
C LEU A 639 -9.47 15.67 -44.33
N LYS A 640 -8.74 14.67 -44.86
CA LYS A 640 -7.29 14.72 -44.93
C LYS A 640 -6.93 16.07 -45.53
N TRP A 641 -6.39 16.96 -44.70
CA TRP A 641 -5.90 18.22 -45.22
C TRP A 641 -4.76 17.86 -46.19
N PRO A 642 -4.58 18.59 -47.31
CA PRO A 642 -3.50 18.32 -48.25
C PRO A 642 -2.17 18.21 -47.52
N GLU A 643 -1.23 17.43 -48.06
CA GLU A 643 0.00 16.94 -47.42
C GLU A 643 1.00 18.02 -46.92
N GLY A 644 0.62 19.29 -46.83
CA GLY A 644 1.36 20.39 -46.20
C GLY A 644 0.99 20.70 -44.74
N GLY A 645 -0.03 20.05 -44.17
CA GLY A 645 -0.46 20.25 -42.78
C GLY A 645 -1.09 21.63 -42.50
N PHE A 646 -1.77 21.76 -41.36
CA PHE A 646 -2.23 23.07 -40.89
C PHE A 646 -1.03 23.90 -40.44
N SER A 647 -0.79 25.05 -41.07
CA SER A 647 0.27 25.96 -40.64
C SER A 647 -0.32 27.26 -40.10
N LYS A 648 0.44 27.90 -39.19
CA LYS A 648 0.15 29.24 -38.69
C LYS A 648 -0.01 30.26 -39.84
N ASP A 649 0.68 30.04 -40.95
CA ASP A 649 0.69 30.94 -42.10
C ASP A 649 -0.49 30.67 -43.06
N SER A 650 -1.05 29.46 -43.05
CA SER A 650 -2.32 29.16 -43.74
C SER A 650 -3.49 29.88 -43.06
N LEU A 651 -3.46 29.98 -41.73
CA LEU A 651 -4.44 30.75 -40.97
C LEU A 651 -4.34 32.25 -41.29
N ASP A 652 -3.12 32.79 -41.38
CA ASP A 652 -2.89 34.20 -41.79
C ASP A 652 -3.51 34.49 -43.16
N LYS A 653 -3.21 33.65 -44.17
CA LYS A 653 -3.76 33.80 -45.52
C LYS A 653 -5.29 33.70 -45.55
N ALA A 654 -5.88 32.81 -44.74
CA ALA A 654 -7.33 32.67 -44.65
C ALA A 654 -8.01 33.90 -44.02
N PHE A 655 -7.36 34.57 -43.07
CA PHE A 655 -7.84 35.83 -42.49
C PHE A 655 -7.63 37.05 -43.40
N GLU A 656 -6.67 37.01 -44.33
CA GLU A 656 -6.47 38.06 -45.32
C GLU A 656 -7.41 37.94 -46.53
N GLN A 657 -7.86 36.73 -46.86
CA GLN A 657 -8.75 36.45 -47.99
C GLN A 657 -10.25 36.45 -47.64
N VAL A 658 -10.63 36.99 -46.49
CA VAL A 658 -12.04 36.99 -46.01
C VAL A 658 -12.98 37.69 -47.00
N ASP A 659 -12.52 38.80 -47.59
CA ASP A 659 -13.23 39.56 -48.63
C ASP A 659 -13.44 38.76 -49.93
N SER A 660 -12.51 37.87 -50.25
CA SER A 660 -12.47 37.14 -51.53
C SER A 660 -13.14 35.75 -51.43
N CYS A 661 -12.99 35.06 -50.30
CA CYS A 661 -13.52 33.70 -50.09
C CYS A 661 -13.80 33.39 -48.60
N PRO A 662 -15.00 33.70 -48.08
CA PRO A 662 -15.36 33.43 -46.67
C PRO A 662 -15.39 31.93 -46.31
N PHE A 663 -15.56 31.05 -47.31
CA PHE A 663 -15.61 29.60 -47.11
C PHE A 663 -14.26 29.02 -46.62
N GLN A 664 -13.14 29.56 -47.08
CA GLN A 664 -11.81 29.07 -46.67
C GLN A 664 -11.58 29.30 -45.18
N LEU A 665 -11.91 30.50 -44.67
CA LEU A 665 -11.85 30.79 -43.24
C LEU A 665 -12.80 29.89 -42.43
N LEU A 666 -14.03 29.67 -42.91
CA LEU A 666 -14.99 28.78 -42.24
C LEU A 666 -14.47 27.34 -42.12
N SER A 667 -13.80 26.82 -43.15
CA SER A 667 -13.14 25.51 -43.13
C SER A 667 -12.01 25.46 -42.08
N HIS A 668 -11.18 26.51 -42.00
CA HIS A 668 -10.10 26.62 -41.02
C HIS A 668 -10.64 26.70 -39.58
N LEU A 669 -11.73 27.44 -39.34
CA LEU A 669 -12.38 27.52 -38.04
C LEU A 669 -13.00 26.17 -37.61
N ASN A 670 -13.65 25.45 -38.54
CA ASN A 670 -14.16 24.11 -38.26
C ASN A 670 -13.05 23.12 -37.93
N HIS A 671 -11.88 23.24 -38.59
CA HIS A 671 -10.72 22.44 -38.24
C HIS A 671 -10.18 22.76 -36.84
N LEU A 672 -10.04 24.06 -36.49
CA LEU A 672 -9.66 24.48 -35.14
C LEU A 672 -10.62 23.94 -34.06
N LEU A 673 -11.93 23.91 -34.35
CA LEU A 673 -12.94 23.30 -33.48
C LEU A 673 -12.83 21.77 -33.40
N ALA A 674 -12.27 21.10 -34.39
CA ALA A 674 -12.04 19.65 -34.38
C ALA A 674 -10.74 19.25 -33.65
N LEU A 675 -9.74 20.13 -33.57
CA LEU A 675 -8.45 19.83 -32.93
C LEU A 675 -8.60 19.52 -31.43
N PRO A 676 -7.82 18.58 -30.87
CA PRO A 676 -7.79 18.39 -29.43
C PRO A 676 -7.24 19.64 -28.73
N VAL A 677 -7.72 19.92 -27.52
CA VAL A 677 -7.42 21.12 -26.72
C VAL A 677 -5.90 21.36 -26.59
N GLN A 678 -5.11 20.29 -26.52
CA GLN A 678 -3.65 20.33 -26.39
C GLN A 678 -2.94 20.97 -27.59
N GLN A 679 -3.50 20.86 -28.80
CA GLN A 679 -2.89 21.32 -30.04
C GLN A 679 -3.38 22.71 -30.48
N LEU A 680 -4.38 23.26 -29.78
CA LEU A 680 -5.06 24.49 -30.16
C LEU A 680 -4.30 25.77 -29.72
N TRP A 681 -3.67 25.74 -28.55
CA TRP A 681 -3.04 26.92 -27.95
C TRP A 681 -1.98 27.63 -28.81
N PRO A 682 -1.11 26.95 -29.58
CA PRO A 682 -0.12 27.61 -30.44
C PRO A 682 -0.70 28.58 -31.48
N TYR A 683 -1.99 28.42 -31.82
CA TYR A 683 -2.69 29.28 -32.78
C TYR A 683 -3.39 30.47 -32.12
N ALA A 684 -3.50 30.50 -30.77
CA ALA A 684 -4.28 31.49 -30.02
C ALA A 684 -3.84 32.94 -30.28
N SER A 685 -2.53 33.21 -30.24
CA SER A 685 -2.01 34.57 -30.41
C SER A 685 -2.33 35.15 -31.79
N LYS A 686 -2.08 34.38 -32.85
CA LYS A 686 -2.42 34.78 -34.22
C LYS A 686 -3.93 34.90 -34.41
N PHE A 687 -4.70 33.90 -34.00
CA PHE A 687 -6.16 33.90 -34.10
C PHE A 687 -6.79 35.16 -33.48
N VAL A 688 -6.42 35.49 -32.24
CA VAL A 688 -6.96 36.65 -31.54
C VAL A 688 -6.58 37.98 -32.20
N THR A 689 -5.36 38.07 -32.74
CA THR A 689 -4.89 39.29 -33.43
C THR A 689 -5.72 39.63 -34.67
N TYR A 690 -6.33 38.64 -35.33
CA TYR A 690 -7.18 38.86 -36.50
C TYR A 690 -8.68 39.02 -36.20
N LEU A 691 -9.14 38.77 -34.97
CA LEU A 691 -10.54 39.00 -34.58
C LEU A 691 -11.06 40.42 -34.90
N PRO A 692 -10.27 41.50 -34.74
CA PRO A 692 -10.71 42.86 -35.10
C PRO A 692 -10.98 43.04 -36.59
N LYS A 693 -10.36 42.25 -37.48
CA LYS A 693 -10.64 42.30 -38.93
C LYS A 693 -12.02 41.72 -39.25
N LEU A 694 -12.51 40.78 -38.43
CA LEU A 694 -13.85 40.21 -38.60
C LEU A 694 -14.98 41.22 -38.26
N LEU A 695 -14.67 42.32 -37.55
CA LEU A 695 -15.63 43.39 -37.27
C LEU A 695 -16.04 44.18 -38.52
N ASP A 696 -15.25 44.11 -39.60
CA ASP A 696 -15.60 44.73 -40.89
C ASP A 696 -16.62 43.90 -41.70
N HIS A 697 -16.86 42.64 -41.30
CA HIS A 697 -17.73 41.68 -42.01
C HIS A 697 -18.88 41.17 -41.13
N THR A 698 -19.68 42.10 -40.58
CA THR A 698 -20.85 41.75 -39.76
C THR A 698 -21.92 40.93 -40.49
N ASP A 699 -21.86 40.89 -41.82
CA ASP A 699 -22.81 40.17 -42.68
C ASP A 699 -22.62 38.64 -42.66
N CYS A 700 -21.43 38.15 -42.26
CA CYS A 700 -21.09 36.72 -42.24
C CYS A 700 -21.27 36.08 -40.84
N LEU A 701 -22.52 36.05 -40.34
CA LEU A 701 -22.85 35.59 -38.98
C LEU A 701 -22.27 34.20 -38.61
N GLN A 702 -22.25 33.25 -39.55
CA GLN A 702 -21.70 31.91 -39.32
C GLN A 702 -20.21 31.91 -38.96
N ILE A 703 -19.42 32.80 -39.57
CA ILE A 703 -17.98 32.94 -39.26
C ILE A 703 -17.81 33.49 -37.84
N LEU A 704 -18.61 34.50 -37.46
CA LEU A 704 -18.58 35.10 -36.13
C LEU A 704 -18.97 34.09 -35.03
N ILE A 705 -20.01 33.29 -35.27
CA ILE A 705 -20.43 32.23 -34.34
C ILE A 705 -19.32 31.17 -34.17
N LYS A 706 -18.69 30.74 -35.28
CA LYS A 706 -17.60 29.75 -35.23
C LYS A 706 -16.35 30.32 -34.57
N ALA A 707 -16.01 31.58 -34.83
CA ALA A 707 -14.92 32.28 -34.14
C ALA A 707 -15.18 32.39 -32.64
N LYS A 708 -16.43 32.71 -32.23
CA LYS A 708 -16.85 32.69 -30.82
C LYS A 708 -16.63 31.31 -30.19
N LYS A 709 -17.06 30.23 -30.85
CA LYS A 709 -16.84 28.86 -30.35
C LYS A 709 -15.35 28.51 -30.21
N VAL A 710 -14.51 28.92 -31.16
CA VAL A 710 -13.05 28.70 -31.07
C VAL A 710 -12.47 29.47 -29.89
N TRP A 711 -12.94 30.69 -29.64
CA TRP A 711 -12.52 31.50 -28.50
C TRP A 711 -12.87 30.82 -27.15
N TRP A 712 -14.09 30.32 -27.00
CA TRP A 712 -14.49 29.58 -25.79
C TRP A 712 -13.67 28.31 -25.57
N LYS A 713 -13.34 27.59 -26.64
CA LYS A 713 -12.46 26.41 -26.58
C LYS A 713 -11.01 26.77 -26.21
N LEU A 714 -10.53 27.96 -26.54
CA LEU A 714 -9.25 28.48 -26.06
C LEU A 714 -9.33 28.93 -24.60
N ASN A 715 -10.48 29.45 -24.17
CA ASN A 715 -10.73 29.92 -22.80
C ASN A 715 -10.63 28.78 -21.78
N SER A 716 -10.90 27.52 -22.20
CA SER A 716 -10.73 26.35 -21.34
C SER A 716 -9.28 25.94 -21.07
N ILE A 717 -8.30 26.58 -21.72
CA ILE A 717 -6.87 26.23 -21.56
C ILE A 717 -6.16 27.22 -20.65
N PHE A 718 -6.02 28.47 -21.11
CA PHE A 718 -5.34 29.56 -20.44
C PHE A 718 -6.21 30.82 -20.48
N PRO A 719 -7.29 30.88 -19.68
CA PRO A 719 -8.24 31.99 -19.70
C PRO A 719 -7.54 33.34 -19.50
N ARG A 720 -6.71 33.47 -18.45
CA ARG A 720 -5.99 34.72 -18.13
C ARG A 720 -5.11 35.24 -19.27
N ASN A 721 -4.34 34.36 -19.91
CA ASN A 721 -3.48 34.77 -21.02
C ASN A 721 -4.32 35.11 -22.25
N LEU A 722 -5.38 34.35 -22.52
CA LEU A 722 -6.31 34.63 -23.61
C LEU A 722 -6.96 36.00 -23.44
N TRP A 723 -7.47 36.32 -22.25
CA TRP A 723 -8.10 37.61 -21.96
C TRP A 723 -7.14 38.78 -22.15
N VAL A 724 -5.88 38.65 -21.74
CA VAL A 724 -4.86 39.71 -21.96
C VAL A 724 -4.57 39.89 -23.45
N ILE A 725 -4.46 38.79 -24.21
CA ILE A 725 -4.22 38.88 -25.67
C ILE A 725 -5.44 39.52 -26.35
N THR A 726 -6.66 39.21 -25.91
CA THR A 726 -7.90 39.75 -26.52
C THR A 726 -8.10 41.23 -26.21
N VAL A 727 -7.90 41.69 -24.98
CA VAL A 727 -7.93 43.13 -24.66
C VAL A 727 -6.92 43.90 -25.51
N ASN A 728 -5.70 43.38 -25.62
CA ASN A 728 -4.65 44.02 -26.42
C ASN A 728 -4.92 43.95 -27.94
N ALA A 729 -5.72 42.99 -28.40
CA ALA A 729 -6.06 42.85 -29.81
C ALA A 729 -7.18 43.80 -30.27
N PHE A 730 -8.02 44.32 -29.39
CA PHE A 730 -9.10 45.27 -29.74
C PHE A 730 -8.79 46.72 -29.35
N PRO A 731 -7.74 47.36 -29.90
CA PRO A 731 -7.40 48.73 -29.54
C PRO A 731 -8.45 49.71 -30.09
N GLN A 732 -8.88 50.64 -29.26
CA GLN A 732 -9.67 51.77 -29.72
C GLN A 732 -8.79 52.69 -30.60
N LYS A 733 -9.31 53.11 -31.77
CA LYS A 733 -8.55 53.90 -32.78
C LYS A 733 -7.92 55.19 -32.22
N ALA A 734 -8.47 55.74 -31.14
CA ALA A 734 -7.99 56.95 -30.46
C ALA A 734 -6.75 56.72 -29.56
N PHE A 735 -6.47 55.47 -29.16
CA PHE A 735 -5.43 55.11 -28.20
C PHE A 735 -4.36 54.17 -28.80
N LYS A 736 -4.16 54.19 -30.13
CA LYS A 736 -3.21 53.31 -30.83
C LYS A 736 -1.75 53.43 -30.35
N THR A 737 -1.40 54.48 -29.61
CA THR A 737 -0.08 54.73 -29.01
C THR A 737 0.06 54.24 -27.57
N ALA A 738 -0.98 53.64 -26.96
CA ALA A 738 -0.92 53.12 -25.60
C ALA A 738 -0.01 51.88 -25.49
N LYS A 739 0.75 51.80 -24.39
CA LYS A 739 1.58 50.64 -24.03
C LYS A 739 0.71 49.37 -23.95
N LYS A 740 1.23 48.22 -24.38
CA LYS A 740 0.55 46.92 -24.21
C LYS A 740 0.24 46.70 -22.73
N LEU A 741 -1.02 46.44 -22.42
CA LEU A 741 -1.50 46.25 -21.06
C LEU A 741 -1.05 44.88 -20.54
N THR A 742 -0.54 44.84 -19.32
CA THR A 742 -0.23 43.59 -18.61
C THR A 742 -1.44 43.09 -17.84
N LEU A 743 -1.38 41.84 -17.35
CA LEU A 743 -2.45 41.28 -16.52
C LEU A 743 -2.70 42.13 -15.26
N ASP A 744 -1.62 42.60 -14.62
CA ASP A 744 -1.71 43.40 -13.40
C ASP A 744 -2.36 44.76 -13.66
N ASP A 745 -2.05 45.41 -14.80
CA ASP A 745 -2.68 46.69 -15.18
C ASP A 745 -4.20 46.55 -15.37
N ILE A 746 -4.66 45.44 -15.96
CA ILE A 746 -6.09 45.18 -16.21
C ILE A 746 -6.81 44.77 -14.92
N ILE A 747 -6.15 44.03 -14.02
CA ILE A 747 -6.71 43.68 -12.72
C ILE A 747 -6.88 44.93 -11.84
N LEU A 748 -5.97 45.90 -11.91
CA LEU A 748 -6.08 47.16 -11.16
C LEU A 748 -7.21 48.06 -11.66
N ASP A 749 -7.46 48.10 -12.97
CA ASP A 749 -8.61 48.81 -13.55
C ASP A 749 -9.29 47.94 -14.64
N PRO A 750 -10.28 47.12 -14.25
CA PRO A 750 -11.06 46.29 -15.17
C PRO A 750 -11.84 47.06 -16.24
N LEU A 751 -12.05 48.38 -16.09
CA LEU A 751 -12.77 49.19 -17.08
C LEU A 751 -11.98 49.34 -18.39
N HIS A 752 -10.69 48.99 -18.41
CA HIS A 752 -9.91 48.88 -19.65
C HIS A 752 -10.54 47.93 -20.68
N VAL A 753 -11.28 46.90 -20.23
CA VAL A 753 -11.97 45.96 -21.13
C VAL A 753 -13.05 46.66 -21.97
N LEU A 754 -13.68 47.70 -21.43
CA LEU A 754 -14.72 48.49 -22.10
C LEU A 754 -14.15 49.58 -23.01
N ARG A 755 -12.86 49.90 -22.91
CA ARG A 755 -12.13 50.85 -23.80
C ARG A 755 -11.70 50.19 -25.11
N CYS A 756 -12.58 49.35 -25.68
CA CYS A 756 -12.34 48.58 -26.90
C CYS A 756 -12.87 49.29 -28.16
N ASP A 757 -12.68 48.70 -29.34
CA ASP A 757 -13.21 49.23 -30.60
C ASP A 757 -14.74 49.34 -30.55
N LYS A 758 -15.27 50.54 -30.82
CA LYS A 758 -16.71 50.85 -30.74
C LYS A 758 -17.59 49.95 -31.61
N ARG A 759 -17.02 49.35 -32.68
CA ARG A 759 -17.72 48.40 -33.56
C ARG A 759 -18.19 47.13 -32.82
N ILE A 760 -17.51 46.73 -31.74
CA ILE A 760 -17.87 45.55 -30.95
C ILE A 760 -19.25 45.72 -30.29
N PHE A 761 -19.60 46.94 -29.89
CA PHE A 761 -20.93 47.26 -29.34
C PHE A 761 -22.06 47.15 -30.36
N ARG A 762 -21.78 46.69 -31.59
CA ARG A 762 -22.75 46.34 -32.65
C ARG A 762 -22.54 44.92 -33.21
N CYS A 763 -21.70 44.11 -32.57
CA CYS A 763 -21.42 42.72 -32.93
C CYS A 763 -21.75 41.77 -31.75
N PRO A 764 -22.94 41.14 -31.73
CA PRO A 764 -23.39 40.33 -30.59
C PRO A 764 -22.44 39.20 -30.15
N PRO A 765 -21.86 38.38 -31.06
CA PRO A 765 -20.96 37.28 -30.66
C PRO A 765 -19.69 37.72 -29.94
N PHE A 766 -19.18 38.93 -30.24
CA PHE A 766 -18.00 39.48 -29.59
C PHE A 766 -18.34 40.31 -28.36
N MET A 767 -19.52 40.93 -28.33
CA MET A 767 -20.04 41.57 -27.13
C MET A 767 -20.17 40.55 -25.98
N GLU A 768 -20.64 39.34 -26.25
CA GLU A 768 -20.70 38.25 -25.27
C GLU A 768 -19.31 37.91 -24.68
N ILE A 769 -18.27 37.88 -25.51
CA ILE A 769 -16.88 37.67 -25.08
C ILE A 769 -16.41 38.82 -24.17
N VAL A 770 -16.69 40.07 -24.55
CA VAL A 770 -16.32 41.26 -23.77
C VAL A 770 -17.04 41.28 -22.41
N LEU A 771 -18.34 40.96 -22.37
CA LEU A 771 -19.12 40.87 -21.14
C LEU A 771 -18.57 39.77 -20.21
N HIS A 772 -18.21 38.60 -20.75
CA HIS A 772 -17.58 37.53 -19.97
C HIS A 772 -16.23 37.96 -19.38
N MET A 773 -15.38 38.59 -20.20
CA MET A 773 -14.08 39.09 -19.74
C MET A 773 -14.24 40.18 -18.68
N LEU A 774 -15.18 41.11 -18.86
CA LEU A 774 -15.47 42.16 -17.88
C LEU A 774 -15.87 41.54 -16.53
N GLN A 775 -16.77 40.58 -16.53
CA GLN A 775 -17.18 39.86 -15.31
C GLN A 775 -15.98 39.19 -14.62
N ALA A 776 -15.13 38.52 -15.41
CA ALA A 776 -13.95 37.85 -14.90
C ALA A 776 -12.93 38.83 -14.30
N PHE A 777 -12.67 39.97 -14.95
CA PHE A 777 -11.73 40.97 -14.44
C PHE A 777 -12.29 41.75 -13.24
N LEU A 778 -13.60 42.02 -13.18
CA LEU A 778 -14.24 42.58 -11.99
C LEU A 778 -14.06 41.64 -10.78
N ALA A 779 -14.33 40.35 -10.96
CA ALA A 779 -14.09 39.33 -9.93
C ALA A 779 -12.59 39.22 -9.57
N ALA A 780 -11.69 39.31 -10.56
CA ALA A 780 -10.25 39.26 -10.31
C ALA A 780 -9.73 40.48 -9.54
N SER A 781 -10.20 41.69 -9.86
CA SER A 781 -9.91 42.93 -9.13
C SER A 781 -10.35 42.83 -7.67
N ARG A 782 -11.58 42.37 -7.43
CA ARG A 782 -12.11 42.14 -6.08
C ARG A 782 -11.20 41.23 -5.24
N THR A 783 -10.78 40.09 -5.80
CA THR A 783 -9.87 39.16 -5.11
C THR A 783 -8.46 39.75 -4.93
N HIS A 784 -7.96 40.50 -5.92
CA HIS A 784 -6.67 41.17 -5.81
C HIS A 784 -6.65 42.18 -4.65
N LEU A 785 -7.69 43.01 -4.56
CA LEU A 785 -7.86 43.97 -3.46
C LEU A 785 -7.99 43.24 -2.11
N TYR A 786 -8.72 42.13 -2.06
CA TYR A 786 -8.81 41.28 -0.87
C TYR A 786 -7.43 40.73 -0.44
N HIS A 787 -6.66 40.16 -1.36
CA HIS A 787 -5.30 39.70 -1.08
C HIS A 787 -4.37 40.84 -0.65
N HIS A 788 -4.45 42.00 -1.31
CA HIS A 788 -3.63 43.17 -0.96
C HIS A 788 -3.85 43.62 0.50
N THR A 789 -5.11 43.63 0.96
CA THR A 789 -5.47 43.90 2.36
C THR A 789 -4.85 42.88 3.33
N LEU A 790 -4.83 41.59 2.96
CA LEU A 790 -4.26 40.52 3.78
C LEU A 790 -2.72 40.48 3.76
N GLU A 791 -2.09 40.89 2.66
CA GLU A 791 -0.62 40.92 2.53
C GLU A 791 0.04 42.05 3.33
N GLN A 792 -0.70 43.14 3.56
CA GLN A 792 -0.23 44.29 4.34
C GLN A 792 -1.10 44.49 5.59
N PRO A 793 -1.13 43.56 6.55
CA PRO A 793 -1.83 43.79 7.81
C PRO A 793 -1.10 44.88 8.61
N MET A 794 -1.85 45.78 9.22
CA MET A 794 -1.28 46.82 10.07
C MET A 794 -0.83 46.16 11.39
N LEU A 795 0.47 46.26 11.72
CA LEU A 795 0.97 45.78 13.02
C LEU A 795 0.56 46.78 14.12
N GLU A 796 -0.15 46.31 15.12
CA GLU A 796 -0.58 47.10 16.29
C GLU A 796 0.65 47.72 17.00
N LYS A 797 0.85 49.03 16.85
CA LYS A 797 1.75 49.79 17.73
C LYS A 797 1.04 50.77 18.66
N THR A 798 -0.25 51.07 18.42
CA THR A 798 -1.09 51.91 19.27
C THR A 798 -2.54 51.68 18.85
N GLY A 799 -3.40 51.28 19.79
CA GLY A 799 -4.72 50.71 19.51
C GLY A 799 -5.63 51.57 18.62
N LEU A 800 -5.98 51.03 17.46
CA LEU A 800 -7.14 51.42 16.64
C LEU A 800 -7.59 50.17 15.85
N LEU A 801 -8.52 49.39 16.42
CA LEU A 801 -9.28 48.37 15.69
C LEU A 801 -10.16 48.99 14.58
N GLU A 802 -10.33 50.32 14.58
CA GLU A 802 -11.08 51.09 13.59
C GLU A 802 -10.40 51.09 12.20
N ASN A 803 -9.07 51.15 12.13
CA ASN A 803 -8.35 51.31 10.86
C ASN A 803 -8.39 50.07 9.93
N GLU A 804 -8.44 48.84 10.46
CA GLU A 804 -8.61 47.63 9.61
C GLU A 804 -10.02 47.56 9.03
N LYS A 805 -11.03 47.96 9.82
CA LYS A 805 -12.43 48.03 9.41
C LYS A 805 -12.64 49.13 8.37
N ASP A 806 -12.09 50.32 8.59
CA ASP A 806 -12.17 51.43 7.65
C ASP A 806 -11.54 51.09 6.29
N ARG A 807 -10.45 50.31 6.29
CA ARG A 807 -9.82 49.84 5.05
C ARG A 807 -10.67 48.79 4.33
N ASP A 808 -11.35 47.92 5.06
CA ASP A 808 -12.30 46.97 4.49
C ASP A 808 -13.51 47.70 3.89
N ASP A 809 -14.00 48.73 4.57
CA ASP A 809 -15.08 49.61 4.12
C ASP A 809 -14.67 50.42 2.87
N LEU A 810 -13.44 50.95 2.81
CA LEU A 810 -12.90 51.60 1.61
C LEU A 810 -12.76 50.62 0.44
N ARG A 811 -12.34 49.38 0.71
CA ARG A 811 -12.24 48.34 -0.33
C ARG A 811 -13.62 48.02 -0.89
N THR A 812 -14.63 47.80 -0.03
CA THR A 812 -15.99 47.49 -0.48
C THR A 812 -16.60 48.65 -1.25
N ALA A 813 -16.40 49.89 -0.80
CA ALA A 813 -16.82 51.09 -1.53
C ALA A 813 -16.15 51.20 -2.91
N LEU A 814 -14.84 50.93 -3.03
CA LEU A 814 -14.12 50.95 -4.31
C LEU A 814 -14.65 49.90 -5.28
N VAL A 815 -14.88 48.66 -4.81
CA VAL A 815 -15.45 47.58 -5.62
C VAL A 815 -16.85 47.97 -6.12
N ALA A 816 -17.70 48.48 -5.24
CA ALA A 816 -19.04 48.95 -5.59
C ALA A 816 -19.00 50.08 -6.63
N ALA A 817 -18.14 51.09 -6.44
CA ALA A 817 -17.99 52.19 -7.39
C ALA A 817 -17.51 51.71 -8.77
N GLN A 818 -16.59 50.75 -8.80
CA GLN A 818 -16.07 50.17 -10.04
C GLN A 818 -17.16 49.38 -10.79
N GLU A 819 -18.00 48.64 -10.08
CA GLU A 819 -19.12 47.89 -10.66
C GLU A 819 -20.23 48.82 -11.15
N SER A 820 -20.61 49.84 -10.37
CA SER A 820 -21.56 50.87 -10.82
C SER A 820 -21.06 51.61 -12.07
N ALA A 821 -19.76 51.94 -12.14
CA ALA A 821 -19.18 52.55 -13.33
C ALA A 821 -19.23 51.62 -14.55
N ALA A 822 -18.97 50.32 -14.37
CA ALA A 822 -19.09 49.34 -15.44
C ALA A 822 -20.53 49.23 -15.95
N VAL A 823 -21.52 49.18 -15.04
CA VAL A 823 -22.95 49.18 -15.37
C VAL A 823 -23.34 50.42 -16.16
N GLN A 824 -22.91 51.61 -15.71
CA GLN A 824 -23.19 52.88 -16.38
C GLN A 824 -22.64 52.90 -17.81
N ILE A 825 -21.39 52.48 -18.03
CA ILE A 825 -20.78 52.40 -19.36
C ILE A 825 -21.55 51.42 -20.25
N LEU A 826 -21.98 50.27 -19.72
CA LEU A 826 -22.79 49.31 -20.47
C LEU A 826 -24.16 49.87 -20.87
N LEU A 827 -24.82 50.63 -19.99
CA LEU A 827 -26.08 51.31 -20.30
C LEU A 827 -25.91 52.36 -21.39
N GLU A 828 -24.82 53.12 -21.37
CA GLU A 828 -24.49 54.09 -22.42
C GLU A 828 -24.26 53.41 -23.78
N CYS A 829 -23.71 52.19 -23.79
CA CYS A 829 -23.52 51.40 -25.02
C CYS A 829 -24.85 50.96 -25.67
N CYS A 830 -25.94 50.88 -24.89
CA CYS A 830 -27.27 50.56 -25.38
C CYS A 830 -27.94 51.70 -26.17
N LEU A 831 -27.39 52.91 -26.13
CA LEU A 831 -27.94 54.06 -26.83
C LEU A 831 -27.85 53.89 -28.36
N PRO A 832 -28.90 54.24 -29.13
CA PRO A 832 -28.91 54.11 -30.58
C PRO A 832 -28.02 55.17 -31.25
N THR A 833 -27.20 54.76 -32.21
CA THR A 833 -26.44 55.69 -33.06
C THR A 833 -27.30 56.23 -34.21
N GLU A 834 -26.84 57.28 -34.88
CA GLU A 834 -27.51 57.84 -36.06
C GLU A 834 -27.67 56.82 -37.23
N ALA A 835 -26.84 55.76 -37.26
CA ALA A 835 -26.99 54.65 -38.19
C ALA A 835 -28.08 53.66 -37.75
N ASP A 836 -28.18 53.37 -36.45
CA ASP A 836 -29.18 52.45 -35.89
C ASP A 836 -30.60 53.04 -35.99
N LYS A 837 -30.75 54.36 -35.84
CA LYS A 837 -32.03 55.07 -36.00
C LYS A 837 -32.62 54.95 -37.41
N LYS A 838 -31.80 54.64 -38.42
CA LYS A 838 -32.22 54.45 -39.81
C LYS A 838 -32.69 53.03 -40.10
N ALA A 839 -32.33 52.05 -39.27
CA ALA A 839 -32.76 50.66 -39.43
C ALA A 839 -34.16 50.49 -38.83
N VAL A 840 -35.16 50.30 -39.68
CA VAL A 840 -36.56 50.12 -39.24
C VAL A 840 -36.83 48.62 -39.00
N GLY A 841 -36.98 48.21 -37.74
CA GLY A 841 -37.37 46.84 -37.38
C GLY A 841 -36.86 46.35 -36.02
N LEU A 842 -37.43 45.24 -35.52
CA LEU A 842 -37.04 44.59 -34.24
C LEU A 842 -35.82 43.65 -34.37
N LEU A 843 -35.48 43.22 -35.59
CA LEU A 843 -34.37 42.30 -35.89
C LEU A 843 -33.08 43.06 -36.16
N THR A 844 -32.59 43.79 -35.16
CA THR A 844 -31.33 44.55 -35.25
C THR A 844 -30.28 43.99 -34.30
N ASN A 845 -28.99 44.06 -34.69
CA ASN A 845 -27.87 43.70 -33.81
C ASN A 845 -27.88 44.51 -32.49
N LEU A 846 -28.41 45.75 -32.53
CA LEU A 846 -28.59 46.57 -31.35
C LEU A 846 -29.55 45.92 -30.33
N ARG A 847 -30.64 45.32 -30.80
CA ARG A 847 -31.62 44.66 -29.92
C ARG A 847 -31.02 43.44 -29.23
N GLU A 848 -30.26 42.63 -29.96
CA GLU A 848 -29.55 41.47 -29.40
C GLU A 848 -28.52 41.91 -28.35
N ILE A 849 -27.81 43.01 -28.60
CA ILE A 849 -26.84 43.57 -27.65
C ILE A 849 -27.51 44.14 -26.41
N GLN A 850 -28.63 44.85 -26.57
CA GLN A 850 -29.45 45.29 -25.43
C GLN A 850 -29.91 44.08 -24.61
N SER A 851 -30.35 43.00 -25.25
CA SER A 851 -30.72 41.76 -24.56
C SER A 851 -29.53 41.15 -23.81
N LEU A 852 -28.36 41.03 -24.44
CA LEU A 852 -27.14 40.51 -23.80
C LEU A 852 -26.70 41.36 -22.60
N ILE A 853 -26.70 42.69 -22.74
CA ILE A 853 -26.36 43.62 -21.67
C ILE A 853 -27.40 43.51 -20.55
N CYS A 854 -28.70 43.53 -20.84
CA CYS A 854 -29.74 43.38 -19.83
C CYS A 854 -29.65 42.02 -19.11
N SER A 855 -29.35 40.93 -19.82
CA SER A 855 -29.10 39.62 -19.21
C SER A 855 -27.88 39.64 -18.29
N HIS A 856 -26.79 40.30 -18.70
CA HIS A 856 -25.60 40.46 -17.86
C HIS A 856 -25.90 41.31 -16.62
N LEU A 857 -26.58 42.45 -16.76
CA LEU A 857 -27.00 43.30 -15.65
C LEU A 857 -27.93 42.55 -14.68
N HIS A 858 -28.86 41.75 -15.21
CA HIS A 858 -29.69 40.89 -14.38
C HIS A 858 -28.84 39.93 -13.54
N GLN A 859 -27.82 39.30 -14.11
CA GLN A 859 -26.91 38.42 -13.35
C GLN A 859 -26.12 39.19 -12.29
N VAL A 860 -25.65 40.40 -12.61
CA VAL A 860 -24.98 41.29 -11.64
C VAL A 860 -25.91 41.60 -10.47
N PHE A 861 -27.18 41.94 -10.72
CA PHE A 861 -28.17 42.23 -9.68
C PHE A 861 -28.55 41.00 -8.84
N ILE A 862 -28.56 39.79 -9.42
CA ILE A 862 -28.71 38.56 -8.64
C ILE A 862 -27.53 38.38 -7.69
N SER A 863 -26.30 38.62 -8.17
CA SER A 863 -25.10 38.43 -7.35
C SER A 863 -24.96 39.49 -6.26
N GLU A 864 -25.31 40.75 -6.54
CA GLU A 864 -25.20 41.88 -5.61
C GLU A 864 -26.42 42.80 -5.68
N PRO A 865 -27.41 42.62 -4.79
CA PRO A 865 -28.61 43.45 -4.74
C PRO A 865 -28.32 44.92 -4.40
N SER A 866 -27.20 45.22 -3.74
CA SER A 866 -26.79 46.57 -3.32
C SER A 866 -26.48 47.50 -4.50
N CYS A 867 -26.07 46.96 -5.65
CA CYS A 867 -25.85 47.75 -6.87
C CYS A 867 -27.15 48.31 -7.47
N TRP A 868 -28.32 47.94 -6.95
CA TRP A 868 -29.63 48.45 -7.40
C TRP A 868 -30.06 49.75 -6.70
N ILE A 869 -29.50 50.05 -5.53
CA ILE A 869 -29.97 51.12 -4.63
C ILE A 869 -29.22 52.44 -4.86
N ASN A 870 -28.03 52.39 -5.49
CA ASN A 870 -27.27 53.56 -5.95
C ASN A 870 -27.48 53.76 -7.45
#